data_AF-A0A7X8LTK5-F1
#
_entry.id   AF-A0A7X8LTK5-F1
#
_cell.length_a   1.000
_cell.length_b   1.000
_cell.length_c   1.000
_cell.angle_alpha   90.00
_cell.angle_beta   90.00
_cell.angle_gamma   90.00
#
_symmetry.space_group_name_H-M   'P 1'
#
loop_
_entity.id
_entity.type
_entity.pdbx_description
1 polymer ?
#
loop_
_entity_poly.entity_id
_entity_poly.type
_entity_poly.pdbx_seq_one_letter_code
_entity_poly.pdbx_strand_id
1 'polypeptide(L)'
;MKRVLFLAVLLQCQLVSALDNFSVTAQYTSLSFVKPSDAVLRGGVMYVTDAEKDSLFLLREGQTSPQIIGGKGSGASQFDEPAAVAVGRDGRVYVADSGNKRIQVLSSAGEFLFSFGSGGSAPGQFSDIADIASSPDGRIYVADSGNKRIQFFSEDGIFAGYFKTAAPAAAVAADISGSLYYLAEGKLYKLSGTGEQLWQIQVQGERFCVDAYGLIYTLDAKRGKIRIYSQEGLKTGEFGTSGQGSGQFYKPTNIAASGENILVVDAGNRQITSINTEDSSKQSKLPPPGSTNVIVSGPAAELPLKVSVFAVTDAGLVGGYTAADKKFSVYDKEGKPSLAIGETGKKPGQYREPSCANWSQSSGWILSDTGNDRLSVFSADGKFSRLIGAKSKGAGEEGVLDAPSGSDINDQGQLIVADRGKKRLVKFNAAGMFMQSYGPKISATLELSKPVAAVWGPESSILVLDAGLNQVLMLDQAGQLVNSWGGEGRELWQLQEPVSLAYDGKRFVYVLDRKAAAVKVFDTQGKWQASFFAQGQGRTEIKEPSALVYKNDKLYISEPERGRLSVFPVEISVAPPQAITASANEDSASLSWKNPAAGLVSGYVVYRSTRPGEGYAEAARTAATSFTETLSEQGGTYYYQLAAQSRTGELSVLSQEITLFVPGIPKPKTLEISKVDIDHIFSAGYKYYVNNPVGTITVVNNTGKNVVNAKVSFFLKDYTDFPYDTVLRKVNADEEVVVPLKATLNNKVLQISEDTPIQAQFTVSYMDEGAEKTQTLNKPITILSRTAIVWDDAPRITSFVTPNDPPVRQLLAQVLPLVDKAAQDEDLPQQLRKVIMIWDALAEIGISYLADPTSPYAEVKANHSMPIDRVQFPRDTLKLKTGDCDDLTALLATMLEGVGVQTAIMDYPSHIALMANTGLNNSLQVGLPYHRLVQYADSLWVPLEPTMLGKPFESALVQAAATYNQSKEEVKIIETRKASKVFEAVTLPETDWAVQRPGDPALLARYGGDVKALGRVRFKYLTAYYEGVLKKTPDDTSTLNSLAIVYAQNGDPGKGKEYLAKVLAADPSDPTALNNMGNLAYSAGNYEAAADYYNKASLADPYDSDIWLNRARASYKLKNTAEAEEFVNKAVSLDRSAEETGYKLIHQD
;
A
#
# COMPACT_ATOMS: atom_id res chain seq x y z
N MET A 1 57.21 -4.90 45.65
CA MET A 1 56.17 -5.45 44.75
C MET A 1 54.77 -5.35 45.35
N LYS A 2 54.31 -4.13 45.66
CA LYS A 2 52.94 -3.79 46.10
C LYS A 2 52.54 -2.50 45.38
N ARG A 3 52.42 -2.56 44.04
CA ARG A 3 51.99 -1.43 43.20
C ARG A 3 51.50 -1.80 41.78
N VAL A 4 51.24 -3.10 41.51
CA VAL A 4 50.77 -3.55 40.17
C VAL A 4 49.40 -4.25 40.22
N LEU A 5 48.78 -4.41 41.39
CA LEU A 5 47.45 -5.03 41.52
C LEU A 5 46.32 -4.06 41.92
N PHE A 6 46.57 -2.75 41.84
CA PHE A 6 45.60 -1.71 42.23
C PHE A 6 45.08 -0.86 41.06
N LEU A 7 45.38 -1.26 39.81
CA LEU A 7 44.92 -0.58 38.59
C LEU A 7 43.96 -1.43 37.72
N ALA A 8 43.63 -2.66 38.14
CA ALA A 8 42.67 -3.53 37.44
C ALA A 8 41.31 -3.66 38.16
N VAL A 9 41.07 -2.89 39.22
CA VAL A 9 39.81 -2.88 40.01
C VAL A 9 39.17 -1.48 40.03
N LEU A 10 39.62 -0.58 39.13
CA LEU A 10 39.09 0.79 38.97
C LEU A 10 38.68 1.09 37.51
N LEU A 11 38.30 0.07 36.74
CA LEU A 11 37.18 0.21 35.81
C LEU A 11 35.92 -0.25 36.55
N GLN A 12 35.41 0.62 37.42
CA GLN A 12 33.99 0.57 37.72
C GLN A 12 33.31 0.76 36.36
N CYS A 13 32.65 -0.29 35.86
CA CYS A 13 31.64 -0.21 34.81
C CYS A 13 30.78 1.02 35.12
N GLN A 14 31.01 2.12 34.41
CA GLN A 14 29.95 3.06 34.19
C GLN A 14 28.87 2.22 33.48
N LEU A 15 27.75 2.00 34.17
CA LEU A 15 26.52 1.55 33.55
C LEU A 15 26.15 2.63 32.53
N VAL A 16 26.70 2.51 31.32
CA VAL A 16 26.19 3.23 30.17
C VAL A 16 24.81 2.61 29.94
N SER A 17 23.78 3.44 30.09
CA SER A 17 22.42 3.08 29.69
C SER A 17 22.47 2.62 28.24
N ALA A 18 22.02 1.40 27.95
CA ALA A 18 21.92 0.92 26.56
C ALA A 18 20.65 1.46 25.87
N LEU A 19 19.67 1.91 26.67
CA LEU A 19 18.53 2.68 26.20
C LEU A 19 19.02 4.05 25.73
N ASP A 20 18.94 4.24 24.42
CA ASP A 20 19.31 5.49 23.74
C ASP A 20 18.14 6.47 23.75
N ASN A 21 16.95 5.98 23.42
CA ASN A 21 15.74 6.79 23.33
C ASN A 21 14.44 5.97 23.49
N PHE A 22 13.34 6.65 23.80
CA PHE A 22 12.00 6.09 23.67
C PHE A 22 11.05 7.11 23.07
N SER A 23 10.09 6.66 22.29
CA SER A 23 9.07 7.51 21.69
C SER A 23 7.68 6.90 21.84
N VAL A 24 6.71 7.74 22.17
CA VAL A 24 5.29 7.34 22.14
C VAL A 24 4.85 7.33 20.68
N THR A 25 4.52 6.16 20.15
CA THR A 25 4.14 5.99 18.75
C THR A 25 2.65 6.12 18.52
N ALA A 26 1.83 5.73 19.50
CA ALA A 26 0.38 5.85 19.42
C ALA A 26 -0.23 5.88 20.82
N GLN A 27 -1.39 6.53 20.94
CA GLN A 27 -2.23 6.49 22.13
C GLN A 27 -3.66 6.13 21.72
N TYR A 28 -4.17 5.05 22.29
CA TYR A 28 -5.52 4.56 22.06
C TYR A 28 -6.38 4.97 23.26
N THR A 29 -7.31 5.89 23.03
CA THR A 29 -8.26 6.37 24.04
C THR A 29 -9.67 5.96 23.66
N SER A 30 -10.49 5.67 24.68
CA SER A 30 -11.91 5.42 24.50
C SER A 30 -12.65 5.92 25.73
N LEU A 31 -13.71 6.72 25.53
CA LEU A 31 -14.59 7.16 26.61
C LEU A 31 -15.29 5.99 27.31
N SER A 32 -15.34 4.82 26.67
CA SER A 32 -15.95 3.61 27.21
C SER A 32 -15.05 2.85 28.19
N PHE A 33 -13.73 3.11 28.19
CA PHE A 33 -12.82 2.53 29.16
C PHE A 33 -13.13 3.04 30.56
N VAL A 34 -13.18 2.12 31.52
CA VAL A 34 -13.32 2.42 32.94
C VAL A 34 -12.07 1.99 33.68
N LYS A 35 -11.69 0.71 33.54
CA LYS A 35 -10.51 0.13 34.17
C LYS A 35 -9.87 -0.91 33.22
N PRO A 36 -9.28 -0.46 32.10
CA PRO A 36 -8.58 -1.36 31.19
C PRO A 36 -7.49 -2.11 31.97
N SER A 37 -7.50 -3.43 31.86
CA SER A 37 -6.72 -4.33 32.71
C SER A 37 -5.57 -4.97 31.95
N ASP A 38 -5.79 -5.32 30.68
CA ASP A 38 -4.76 -5.86 29.80
C ASP A 38 -5.03 -5.53 28.33
N ALA A 39 -4.01 -5.59 27.47
CA ALA A 39 -4.12 -5.33 26.06
C ALA A 39 -3.11 -6.11 25.21
N VAL A 40 -3.57 -6.58 24.06
CA VAL A 40 -2.73 -7.24 23.05
C VAL A 40 -3.08 -6.74 21.64
N LEU A 41 -2.06 -6.38 20.86
CA LEU A 41 -2.20 -5.95 19.47
C LEU A 41 -1.69 -7.05 18.54
N ARG A 42 -2.56 -7.53 17.65
CA ARG A 42 -2.22 -8.52 16.63
C ARG A 42 -3.04 -8.32 15.36
N GLY A 43 -2.37 -8.36 14.21
CA GLY A 43 -3.04 -8.23 12.90
C GLY A 43 -3.81 -6.92 12.72
N GLY A 44 -3.32 -5.80 13.29
CA GLY A 44 -3.98 -4.50 13.25
C GLY A 44 -5.21 -4.36 14.15
N VAL A 45 -5.48 -5.35 15.02
CA VAL A 45 -6.58 -5.31 16.00
C VAL A 45 -6.01 -5.33 17.41
N MET A 46 -6.40 -4.33 18.21
CA MET A 46 -6.10 -4.25 19.64
C MET A 46 -7.27 -4.84 20.44
N TYR A 47 -6.98 -5.88 21.21
CA TYR A 47 -7.92 -6.49 22.16
C TYR A 47 -7.60 -5.97 23.56
N VAL A 48 -8.57 -5.39 24.25
CA VAL A 48 -8.39 -4.79 25.58
C VAL A 48 -9.44 -5.34 26.54
N THR A 49 -9.02 -5.95 27.65
CA THR A 49 -9.95 -6.34 28.72
C THR A 49 -10.19 -5.16 29.66
N ASP A 50 -11.41 -5.02 30.15
CA ASP A 50 -11.75 -4.04 31.18
C ASP A 50 -12.52 -4.73 32.31
N ALA A 51 -11.85 -4.88 33.45
CA ALA A 51 -12.35 -5.64 34.59
C ALA A 51 -13.55 -4.96 35.28
N GLU A 52 -13.72 -3.63 35.16
CA GLU A 52 -14.85 -2.93 35.78
C GLU A 52 -16.07 -2.86 34.85
N LYS A 53 -15.83 -2.93 33.54
CA LYS A 53 -16.89 -3.06 32.53
C LYS A 53 -17.29 -4.51 32.24
N ASP A 54 -16.57 -5.49 32.77
CA ASP A 54 -16.78 -6.92 32.48
C ASP A 54 -16.83 -7.18 30.95
N SER A 55 -15.93 -6.54 30.20
CA SER A 55 -16.00 -6.49 28.74
C SER A 55 -14.64 -6.61 28.07
N LEU A 56 -14.64 -7.10 26.83
CA LEU A 56 -13.53 -7.08 25.90
C LEU A 56 -13.79 -6.02 24.81
N PHE A 57 -12.82 -5.15 24.58
CA PHE A 57 -12.85 -4.11 23.55
C PHE A 57 -11.96 -4.51 22.39
N LEU A 58 -12.47 -4.36 21.16
CA LEU A 58 -11.73 -4.56 19.91
C LEU A 58 -11.59 -3.19 19.23
N LEU A 59 -10.36 -2.69 19.11
CA LEU A 59 -10.06 -1.48 18.36
C LEU A 59 -9.33 -1.85 17.07
N ARG A 60 -9.86 -1.40 15.93
CA ARG A 60 -9.26 -1.57 14.62
C ARG A 60 -8.76 -0.24 14.09
N GLU A 61 -7.67 -0.26 13.35
CA GLU A 61 -7.14 0.93 12.69
C GLU A 61 -8.21 1.57 11.77
N GLY A 62 -8.39 2.89 11.89
CA GLY A 62 -9.40 3.65 11.13
C GLY A 62 -10.83 3.61 11.70
N GLN A 63 -11.12 2.86 12.77
CA GLN A 63 -12.43 2.90 13.44
C GLN A 63 -12.48 3.96 14.54
N THR A 64 -13.54 4.78 14.55
CA THR A 64 -13.73 5.86 15.54
C THR A 64 -14.33 5.39 16.88
N SER A 65 -14.85 4.17 16.94
CA SER A 65 -15.44 3.57 18.14
C SER A 65 -15.07 2.09 18.27
N PRO A 66 -14.71 1.61 19.48
CA PRO A 66 -14.39 0.20 19.68
C PRO A 66 -15.63 -0.69 19.60
N GLN A 67 -15.47 -1.91 19.08
CA GLN A 67 -16.46 -2.97 19.25
C GLN A 67 -16.35 -3.49 20.69
N ILE A 68 -17.46 -3.53 21.41
CA ILE A 68 -17.52 -4.00 22.80
C ILE A 68 -18.19 -5.36 22.84
N ILE A 69 -17.56 -6.31 23.51
CA ILE A 69 -18.04 -7.68 23.64
C ILE A 69 -18.19 -7.98 25.13
N GLY A 70 -19.40 -8.41 25.49
CA GLY A 70 -19.73 -8.88 26.82
C GLY A 70 -20.44 -7.89 27.72
N GLY A 71 -20.18 -8.02 29.01
CA GLY A 71 -20.96 -7.51 30.12
C GLY A 71 -21.00 -8.54 31.25
N LYS A 72 -21.34 -8.08 32.46
CA LYS A 72 -21.30 -8.90 33.67
C LYS A 72 -22.13 -10.18 33.53
N GLY A 73 -21.52 -11.34 33.79
CA GLY A 73 -22.24 -12.62 33.84
C GLY A 73 -21.32 -13.83 33.67
N SER A 74 -21.93 -15.00 33.56
CA SER A 74 -21.24 -16.30 33.41
C SER A 74 -21.61 -17.05 32.12
N GLY A 75 -22.45 -16.45 31.27
CA GLY A 75 -22.81 -16.97 29.96
C GLY A 75 -21.69 -16.88 28.92
N ALA A 76 -21.98 -17.30 27.69
CA ALA A 76 -21.05 -17.17 26.57
C ALA A 76 -20.83 -15.69 26.23
N SER A 77 -19.56 -15.28 26.05
CA SER A 77 -19.16 -13.88 25.85
C SER A 77 -19.53 -12.93 27.01
N GLN A 78 -20.02 -13.41 28.15
CA GLN A 78 -20.19 -12.61 29.38
C GLN A 78 -19.02 -12.86 30.31
N PHE A 79 -18.55 -11.83 31.01
CA PHE A 79 -17.36 -11.90 31.83
C PHE A 79 -17.67 -11.49 33.28
N ASP A 80 -16.82 -11.91 34.21
CA ASP A 80 -16.78 -11.40 35.58
C ASP A 80 -15.30 -11.15 35.90
N GLU A 81 -14.92 -9.89 36.04
CA GLU A 81 -13.55 -9.43 36.27
C GLU A 81 -12.53 -9.99 35.24
N PRO A 82 -12.69 -9.74 33.93
CA PRO A 82 -11.73 -10.19 32.93
C PRO A 82 -10.34 -9.55 33.14
N ALA A 83 -9.36 -10.35 33.54
CA ALA A 83 -8.07 -9.84 34.04
C ALA A 83 -7.01 -9.70 32.94
N ALA A 84 -6.99 -10.60 31.95
CA ALA A 84 -5.92 -10.69 30.97
C ALA A 84 -6.40 -11.24 29.61
N VAL A 85 -5.63 -10.97 28.55
CA VAL A 85 -5.93 -11.41 27.18
C VAL A 85 -4.68 -11.79 26.40
N ALA A 86 -4.74 -12.92 25.68
CA ALA A 86 -3.71 -13.36 24.75
C ALA A 86 -4.31 -13.75 23.41
N VAL A 87 -3.49 -13.77 22.34
CA VAL A 87 -3.91 -14.25 21.02
C VAL A 87 -3.00 -15.40 20.58
N GLY A 88 -3.60 -16.55 20.26
CA GLY A 88 -2.93 -17.79 19.82
C GLY A 88 -2.34 -17.70 18.41
N ARG A 89 -1.55 -18.69 17.98
CA ARG A 89 -0.91 -18.68 16.66
C ARG A 89 -1.92 -18.72 15.50
N ASP A 90 -3.07 -19.33 15.76
CA ASP A 90 -4.21 -19.41 14.85
C ASP A 90 -5.13 -18.17 14.84
N GLY A 91 -4.81 -17.15 15.63
CA GLY A 91 -5.59 -15.90 15.72
C GLY A 91 -6.78 -15.96 16.68
N ARG A 92 -7.00 -17.06 17.41
CA ARG A 92 -8.00 -17.11 18.49
C ARG A 92 -7.59 -16.23 19.67
N VAL A 93 -8.58 -15.62 20.31
CA VAL A 93 -8.40 -14.69 21.43
C VAL A 93 -8.80 -15.40 22.72
N TYR A 94 -7.91 -15.43 23.70
CA TYR A 94 -8.09 -16.10 24.98
C TYR A 94 -8.23 -15.04 26.06
N VAL A 95 -9.38 -15.02 26.74
CA VAL A 95 -9.71 -14.05 27.80
C VAL A 95 -9.73 -14.78 29.14
N ALA A 96 -8.91 -14.31 30.08
CA ALA A 96 -8.94 -14.76 31.46
C ALA A 96 -10.14 -14.15 32.19
N ASP A 97 -11.20 -14.95 32.31
CA ASP A 97 -12.47 -14.60 32.97
C ASP A 97 -12.36 -14.96 34.46
N SER A 98 -11.57 -14.16 35.19
CA SER A 98 -10.99 -14.53 36.49
C SER A 98 -12.01 -14.65 37.62
N GLY A 99 -13.11 -13.90 37.59
CA GLY A 99 -14.24 -14.06 38.51
C GLY A 99 -14.95 -15.39 38.32
N ASN A 100 -15.15 -15.80 37.06
CA ASN A 100 -15.75 -17.09 36.70
C ASN A 100 -14.77 -18.28 36.72
N LYS A 101 -13.49 -18.06 37.02
CA LYS A 101 -12.45 -19.10 37.15
C LYS A 101 -12.31 -19.97 35.90
N ARG A 102 -12.34 -19.34 34.73
CA ARG A 102 -12.22 -20.00 33.42
C ARG A 102 -11.48 -19.15 32.41
N ILE A 103 -11.09 -19.76 31.30
CA ILE A 103 -10.64 -19.05 30.10
C ILE A 103 -11.75 -19.14 29.04
N GLN A 104 -12.15 -18.02 28.47
CA GLN A 104 -13.02 -17.99 27.29
C GLN A 104 -12.20 -17.80 26.03
N VAL A 105 -12.49 -18.58 25.00
CA VAL A 105 -11.82 -18.54 23.71
C VAL A 105 -12.78 -17.99 22.67
N LEU A 106 -12.36 -16.93 22.00
CA LEU A 106 -13.12 -16.21 21.00
C LEU A 106 -12.43 -16.28 19.64
N SER A 107 -13.19 -16.08 18.56
CA SER A 107 -12.63 -15.83 17.23
C SER A 107 -11.92 -14.48 17.19
N SER A 108 -11.14 -14.21 16.14
CA SER A 108 -10.53 -12.89 15.92
C SER A 108 -11.56 -11.77 15.75
N ALA A 109 -12.79 -12.11 15.35
CA ALA A 109 -13.95 -11.21 15.30
C ALA A 109 -14.65 -11.03 16.67
N GLY A 110 -14.26 -11.84 17.67
CA GLY A 110 -14.74 -11.80 19.04
C GLY A 110 -15.96 -12.67 19.33
N GLU A 111 -16.30 -13.59 18.43
CA GLU A 111 -17.39 -14.56 18.63
C GLU A 111 -16.95 -15.66 19.61
N PHE A 112 -17.82 -16.06 20.54
CA PHE A 112 -17.51 -17.16 21.45
C PHE A 112 -17.35 -18.48 20.71
N LEU A 113 -16.23 -19.16 20.95
CA LEU A 113 -15.96 -20.49 20.41
C LEU A 113 -16.20 -21.58 21.47
N PHE A 114 -15.53 -21.44 22.62
CA PHE A 114 -15.66 -22.36 23.77
C PHE A 114 -15.00 -21.73 25.01
N SER A 115 -15.11 -22.43 26.14
CA SER A 115 -14.38 -22.11 27.36
C SER A 115 -13.80 -23.36 28.01
N PHE A 116 -12.77 -23.20 28.83
CA PHE A 116 -12.16 -24.29 29.59
C PHE A 116 -11.72 -23.84 30.98
N GLY A 117 -11.62 -24.83 31.87
CA GLY A 117 -11.33 -24.66 33.28
C GLY A 117 -12.55 -24.32 34.14
N SER A 118 -12.37 -24.50 35.44
CA SER A 118 -13.39 -24.28 36.46
C SER A 118 -12.73 -23.95 37.80
N GLY A 119 -13.49 -23.44 38.77
CA GLY A 119 -13.01 -23.22 40.13
C GLY A 119 -12.42 -24.49 40.79
N GLY A 120 -11.21 -24.40 41.35
CA GLY A 120 -10.59 -25.48 42.14
C GLY A 120 -9.07 -25.52 42.09
N SER A 121 -8.48 -26.64 42.52
CA SER A 121 -7.02 -26.85 42.62
C SER A 121 -6.51 -28.09 41.88
N ALA A 122 -7.40 -28.92 41.34
CA ALA A 122 -7.01 -30.04 40.49
C ALA A 122 -6.38 -29.53 39.17
N PRO A 123 -5.62 -30.36 38.44
CA PRO A 123 -5.18 -30.03 37.08
C PRO A 123 -6.34 -29.53 36.22
N GLY A 124 -6.13 -28.49 35.43
CA GLY A 124 -7.17 -27.87 34.59
C GLY A 124 -8.14 -26.94 35.33
N GLN A 125 -8.16 -26.93 36.66
CA GLN A 125 -8.97 -26.00 37.47
C GLN A 125 -8.17 -24.75 37.87
N PHE A 126 -8.86 -23.68 38.22
CA PHE A 126 -8.26 -22.38 38.57
C PHE A 126 -8.77 -21.87 39.92
N SER A 127 -7.89 -21.21 40.68
CA SER A 127 -8.25 -20.54 41.94
C SER A 127 -8.26 -19.02 41.77
N ASP A 128 -7.21 -18.47 41.15
CA ASP A 128 -7.15 -17.06 40.79
C ASP A 128 -6.27 -16.89 39.56
N ILE A 129 -6.83 -16.35 38.48
CA ILE A 129 -6.14 -16.22 37.19
C ILE A 129 -5.64 -14.79 37.10
N ALA A 130 -4.33 -14.58 37.25
CA ALA A 130 -3.78 -13.22 37.17
C ALA A 130 -3.40 -12.81 35.75
N ASP A 131 -2.97 -13.76 34.92
CA ASP A 131 -2.37 -13.46 33.62
C ASP A 131 -2.37 -14.67 32.66
N ILE A 132 -2.23 -14.40 31.37
CA ILE A 132 -2.22 -15.39 30.28
C ILE A 132 -1.20 -15.02 29.20
N ALA A 133 -0.45 -16.01 28.70
CA ALA A 133 0.51 -15.82 27.62
C ALA A 133 0.40 -16.93 26.57
N SER A 134 0.47 -16.55 25.29
CA SER A 134 0.63 -17.50 24.18
C SER A 134 2.10 -17.66 23.86
N SER A 135 2.52 -18.89 23.58
CA SER A 135 3.87 -19.20 23.12
C SER A 135 3.90 -19.54 21.62
N PRO A 136 5.02 -19.26 20.91
CA PRO A 136 5.15 -19.59 19.50
C PRO A 136 5.01 -21.09 19.18
N ASP A 137 5.24 -21.97 20.17
CA ASP A 137 5.11 -23.42 20.03
C ASP A 137 3.66 -23.94 20.09
N GLY A 138 2.66 -23.06 20.25
CA GLY A 138 1.24 -23.41 20.30
C GLY A 138 0.70 -23.74 21.70
N ARG A 139 1.45 -23.42 22.76
CA ARG A 139 0.97 -23.54 24.15
C ARG A 139 0.39 -22.22 24.68
N ILE A 140 -0.66 -22.34 25.48
CA ILE A 140 -1.27 -21.25 26.24
C ILE A 140 -0.90 -21.43 27.72
N TYR A 141 -0.15 -20.50 28.27
CA TYR A 141 0.27 -20.47 29.68
C TYR A 141 -0.68 -19.60 30.49
N VAL A 142 -1.10 -20.10 31.65
CA VAL A 142 -2.05 -19.42 32.54
C VAL A 142 -1.44 -19.34 33.94
N ALA A 143 -1.28 -18.12 34.45
CA ALA A 143 -0.82 -17.88 35.82
C ALA A 143 -1.98 -18.07 36.80
N ASP A 144 -2.03 -19.26 37.41
CA ASP A 144 -3.00 -19.63 38.45
C ASP A 144 -2.42 -19.29 39.83
N SER A 145 -2.41 -17.99 40.11
CA SER A 145 -1.75 -17.36 41.27
C SER A 145 -2.27 -17.93 42.58
N GLY A 146 -3.58 -18.18 42.68
CA GLY A 146 -4.22 -18.73 43.86
C GLY A 146 -3.72 -20.14 44.21
N ASN A 147 -3.34 -20.94 43.21
CA ASN A 147 -2.77 -22.27 43.40
C ASN A 147 -1.23 -22.29 43.32
N LYS A 148 -0.57 -21.14 43.21
CA LYS A 148 0.90 -20.99 43.09
C LYS A 148 1.49 -21.88 42.00
N ARG A 149 0.92 -21.78 40.79
CA ARG A 149 1.38 -22.53 39.63
C ARG A 149 1.13 -21.77 38.34
N ILE A 150 1.86 -22.18 37.30
CA ILE A 150 1.57 -21.81 35.92
C ILE A 150 1.11 -23.08 35.23
N GLN A 151 -0.13 -23.09 34.75
CA GLN A 151 -0.65 -24.20 33.96
C GLN A 151 -0.45 -23.92 32.47
N PHE A 152 -0.33 -24.96 31.66
CA PHE A 152 -0.27 -24.81 30.21
C PHE A 152 -1.20 -25.78 29.48
N PHE A 153 -1.79 -25.27 28.41
CA PHE A 153 -2.84 -25.90 27.63
C PHE A 153 -2.48 -25.87 26.14
N SER A 154 -3.07 -26.77 25.36
CA SER A 154 -3.12 -26.59 23.90
C SER A 154 -4.06 -25.44 23.53
N GLU A 155 -4.01 -24.99 22.28
CA GLU A 155 -4.91 -23.94 21.76
C GLU A 155 -6.40 -24.33 21.84
N ASP A 156 -6.71 -25.63 21.90
CA ASP A 156 -8.09 -26.10 22.09
C ASP A 156 -8.54 -26.17 23.55
N GLY A 157 -7.68 -25.79 24.50
CA GLY A 157 -7.97 -25.80 25.93
C GLY A 157 -7.81 -27.17 26.58
N ILE A 158 -7.05 -28.09 25.97
CA ILE A 158 -6.69 -29.36 26.60
C ILE A 158 -5.50 -29.11 27.53
N PHE A 159 -5.69 -29.41 28.82
CA PHE A 159 -4.63 -29.33 29.83
C PHE A 159 -3.44 -30.20 29.42
N ALA A 160 -2.21 -29.69 29.52
CA ALA A 160 -0.98 -30.41 29.14
C ALA A 160 0.05 -30.48 30.28
N GLY A 161 -0.06 -29.65 31.31
CA GLY A 161 0.80 -29.69 32.50
C GLY A 161 0.80 -28.39 33.30
N TYR A 162 1.65 -28.35 34.33
CA TYR A 162 1.91 -27.15 35.11
C TYR A 162 3.33 -27.13 35.71
N PHE A 163 3.78 -25.93 36.07
CA PHE A 163 4.97 -25.70 36.88
C PHE A 163 4.56 -25.08 38.22
N LYS A 164 5.09 -25.60 39.33
CA LYS A 164 4.89 -24.99 40.65
C LYS A 164 5.72 -23.71 40.70
N THR A 165 5.17 -22.63 41.25
CA THR A 165 5.88 -21.37 41.44
C THR A 165 6.26 -21.20 42.91
N ALA A 166 7.34 -20.46 43.18
CA ALA A 166 7.80 -20.22 44.54
C ALA A 166 6.79 -19.43 45.39
N ALA A 167 6.00 -18.57 44.74
CA ALA A 167 4.96 -17.73 45.34
C ALA A 167 3.86 -17.47 44.30
N PRO A 168 2.72 -16.83 44.66
CA PRO A 168 1.68 -16.47 43.68
C PRO A 168 2.27 -15.69 42.51
N ALA A 169 2.15 -16.24 41.30
CA ALA A 169 2.67 -15.60 40.09
C ALA A 169 1.75 -14.45 39.68
N ALA A 170 2.27 -13.23 39.64
CA ALA A 170 1.50 -12.03 39.33
C ALA A 170 1.38 -11.75 37.83
N ALA A 171 2.32 -12.26 37.03
CA ALA A 171 2.37 -12.10 35.58
C ALA A 171 3.15 -13.26 34.93
N VAL A 172 2.88 -13.52 33.66
CA VAL A 172 3.52 -14.56 32.85
C VAL A 172 3.74 -14.06 31.42
N ALA A 173 4.89 -14.39 30.82
CA ALA A 173 5.16 -14.09 29.41
C ALA A 173 5.99 -15.22 28.78
N ALA A 174 5.81 -15.44 27.47
CA ALA A 174 6.66 -16.31 26.69
C ALA A 174 7.39 -15.47 25.63
N ASP A 175 8.69 -15.68 25.48
CA ASP A 175 9.45 -15.01 24.41
C ASP A 175 9.39 -15.82 23.10
N ILE A 176 9.90 -15.23 22.01
CA ILE A 176 9.89 -15.85 20.68
C ILE A 176 10.74 -17.14 20.62
N SER A 177 11.62 -17.39 21.61
CA SER A 177 12.37 -18.64 21.74
C SER A 177 11.60 -19.74 22.48
N GLY A 178 10.38 -19.46 22.94
CA GLY A 178 9.59 -20.38 23.74
C GLY A 178 10.09 -20.50 25.19
N SER A 179 10.97 -19.61 25.65
CA SER A 179 11.29 -19.52 27.07
C SER A 179 10.14 -18.86 27.81
N LEU A 180 9.83 -19.38 28.99
CA LEU A 180 8.73 -18.92 29.83
C LEU A 180 9.29 -18.05 30.96
N TYR A 181 8.62 -16.94 31.24
CA TYR A 181 8.96 -16.03 32.32
C TYR A 181 7.78 -15.89 33.25
N TYR A 182 8.05 -15.75 34.55
CA TYR A 182 7.02 -15.35 35.49
C TYR A 182 7.57 -14.47 36.59
N LEU A 183 6.69 -13.58 37.08
CA LEU A 183 7.00 -12.65 38.15
C LEU A 183 6.29 -13.08 39.43
N ALA A 184 7.03 -13.27 40.51
CA ALA A 184 6.48 -13.59 41.82
C ALA A 184 7.31 -12.90 42.92
N GLU A 185 6.65 -12.18 43.84
CA GLU A 185 7.30 -11.47 44.96
C GLU A 185 8.46 -10.55 44.54
N GLY A 186 8.31 -9.84 43.43
CA GLY A 186 9.35 -8.93 42.88
C GLY A 186 10.57 -9.66 42.30
N LYS A 187 10.53 -10.99 42.15
CA LYS A 187 11.54 -11.77 41.45
C LYS A 187 11.01 -12.25 40.12
N LEU A 188 11.80 -12.05 39.07
CA LEU A 188 11.53 -12.57 37.76
C LEU A 188 12.30 -13.88 37.58
N TYR A 189 11.59 -14.91 37.13
CA TYR A 189 12.12 -16.24 36.87
C TYR A 189 12.07 -16.49 35.37
N LYS A 190 13.14 -17.04 34.80
CA LYS A 190 13.16 -17.58 33.44
C LYS A 190 13.24 -19.10 33.49
N LEU A 191 12.34 -19.75 32.77
CA LEU A 191 12.26 -21.18 32.59
C LEU A 191 12.50 -21.52 31.10
N SER A 192 13.05 -22.70 30.83
CA SER A 192 13.04 -23.29 29.50
C SER A 192 11.61 -23.66 29.08
N GLY A 193 11.39 -23.93 27.80
CA GLY A 193 10.09 -24.44 27.30
C GLY A 193 9.66 -25.79 27.88
N THR A 194 10.55 -26.49 28.61
CA THR A 194 10.23 -27.72 29.36
C THR A 194 10.07 -27.48 30.87
N GLY A 195 10.18 -26.23 31.33
CA GLY A 195 10.00 -25.84 32.74
C GLY A 195 11.26 -25.89 33.60
N GLU A 196 12.44 -26.09 33.02
CA GLU A 196 13.69 -26.03 33.77
C GLU A 196 14.03 -24.58 34.09
N GLN A 197 14.30 -24.26 35.37
CA GLN A 197 14.70 -22.91 35.74
C GLN A 197 16.10 -22.60 35.19
N LEU A 198 16.16 -21.62 34.30
CA LEU A 198 17.40 -21.13 33.69
C LEU A 198 18.08 -20.12 34.60
N TRP A 199 17.33 -19.13 35.10
CA TRP A 199 17.83 -18.15 36.07
C TRP A 199 16.69 -17.45 36.82
N GLN A 200 17.04 -16.69 37.86
CA GLN A 200 16.14 -15.77 38.56
C GLN A 200 16.86 -14.46 38.89
N ILE A 201 16.14 -13.34 38.90
CA ILE A 201 16.67 -12.01 39.25
C ILE A 201 15.67 -11.21 40.10
N GLN A 202 16.18 -10.28 40.91
CA GLN A 202 15.35 -9.32 41.61
C GLN A 202 15.02 -8.14 40.69
N VAL A 203 13.74 -7.80 40.55
CA VAL A 203 13.27 -6.68 39.74
C VAL A 203 12.42 -5.70 40.55
N GLN A 204 12.21 -4.51 40.00
CA GLN A 204 11.25 -3.54 40.53
C GLN A 204 10.11 -3.37 39.53
N GLY A 205 8.92 -3.83 39.92
CA GLY A 205 7.71 -3.79 39.10
C GLY A 205 6.77 -4.94 39.47
N GLU A 206 5.50 -4.79 39.11
CA GLU A 206 4.43 -5.75 39.41
C GLU A 206 3.91 -6.47 38.14
N ARG A 207 4.32 -5.98 36.97
CA ARG A 207 4.01 -6.51 35.63
C ARG A 207 5.24 -6.44 34.76
N PHE A 208 5.29 -7.28 33.73
CA PHE A 208 6.40 -7.27 32.79
C PHE A 208 6.00 -7.82 31.41
N CYS A 209 6.78 -7.49 30.40
CA CYS A 209 6.75 -8.15 29.10
C CYS A 209 8.17 -8.41 28.60
N VAL A 210 8.29 -9.26 27.58
CA VAL A 210 9.56 -9.58 26.92
C VAL A 210 9.38 -9.35 25.43
N ASP A 211 10.29 -8.60 24.81
CA ASP A 211 10.24 -8.33 23.37
C ASP A 211 10.92 -9.42 22.53
N ALA A 212 10.92 -9.24 21.20
CA ALA A 212 11.52 -10.20 20.28
C ALA A 212 13.06 -10.32 20.38
N TYR A 213 13.74 -9.40 21.06
CA TYR A 213 15.18 -9.39 21.29
C TYR A 213 15.56 -9.96 22.65
N GLY A 214 14.56 -10.26 23.50
CA GLY A 214 14.78 -10.76 24.85
C GLY A 214 14.99 -9.67 25.89
N LEU A 215 14.72 -8.40 25.54
CA LEU A 215 14.67 -7.33 26.52
C LEU A 215 13.41 -7.45 27.36
N ILE A 216 13.59 -7.27 28.67
CA ILE A 216 12.55 -7.44 29.67
C ILE A 216 12.15 -6.06 30.17
N TYR A 217 10.89 -5.72 30.03
CA TYR A 217 10.34 -4.44 30.49
C TYR A 217 9.50 -4.68 31.72
N THR A 218 9.86 -4.10 32.87
CA THR A 218 9.06 -4.19 34.10
C THR A 218 8.35 -2.88 34.40
N LEU A 219 7.10 -2.96 34.86
CA LEU A 219 6.26 -1.82 35.17
C LEU A 219 6.08 -1.64 36.69
N ASP A 220 6.58 -0.52 37.22
CA ASP A 220 6.32 -0.03 38.57
C ASP A 220 5.13 0.93 38.52
N ALA A 221 3.93 0.37 38.69
CA ALA A 221 2.67 1.10 38.60
C ALA A 221 2.53 2.22 39.63
N LYS A 222 3.17 2.10 40.80
CA LYS A 222 3.11 3.13 41.86
C LYS A 222 3.87 4.39 41.45
N ARG A 223 4.99 4.23 40.74
CA ARG A 223 5.83 5.34 40.30
C ARG A 223 5.65 5.74 38.84
N GLY A 224 4.86 4.98 38.07
CA GLY A 224 4.75 5.15 36.62
C GLY A 224 6.10 4.96 35.92
N LYS A 225 6.95 4.04 36.42
CA LYS A 225 8.28 3.78 35.86
C LYS A 225 8.33 2.45 35.12
N ILE A 226 8.94 2.46 33.94
CA ILE A 226 9.30 1.27 33.18
C ILE A 226 10.81 1.08 33.28
N ARG A 227 11.24 -0.15 33.58
CA ARG A 227 12.66 -0.51 33.65
C ARG A 227 12.97 -1.59 32.64
N ILE A 228 14.14 -1.51 32.04
CA ILE A 228 14.59 -2.42 31.00
C ILE A 228 15.73 -3.26 31.56
N TYR A 229 15.65 -4.56 31.34
CA TYR A 229 16.68 -5.52 31.68
C TYR A 229 17.09 -6.32 30.43
N SER A 230 18.37 -6.64 30.33
CA SER A 230 18.90 -7.54 29.31
C SER A 230 18.42 -8.98 29.51
N GLN A 231 18.69 -9.85 28.54
CA GLN A 231 18.34 -11.27 28.62
C GLN A 231 19.05 -12.00 29.78
N GLU A 232 20.17 -11.48 30.25
CA GLU A 232 20.94 -11.93 31.42
C GLU A 232 20.44 -11.30 32.73
N GLY A 233 19.45 -10.41 32.66
CA GLY A 233 18.83 -9.77 33.80
C GLY A 233 19.59 -8.57 34.34
N LEU A 234 20.49 -7.98 33.56
CA LEU A 234 21.18 -6.73 33.91
C LEU A 234 20.28 -5.55 33.55
N LYS A 235 20.09 -4.59 34.48
CA LYS A 235 19.32 -3.38 34.19
C LYS A 235 20.07 -2.51 33.17
N THR A 236 19.47 -2.27 32.02
CA THR A 236 20.06 -1.51 30.90
C THR A 236 19.47 -0.11 30.75
N GLY A 237 18.28 0.15 31.30
CA GLY A 237 17.63 1.45 31.19
C GLY A 237 16.40 1.61 32.09
N GLU A 238 15.88 2.82 32.17
CA GLU A 238 14.57 3.12 32.75
C GLU A 238 13.99 4.42 32.19
N PHE A 239 12.67 4.51 32.12
CA PHE A 239 11.96 5.72 31.70
C PHE A 239 10.56 5.78 32.31
N GLY A 240 9.86 6.89 32.06
CA GLY A 240 8.51 7.15 32.56
C GLY A 240 8.48 7.79 33.96
N THR A 241 7.37 8.47 34.23
CA THR A 241 7.04 9.03 35.55
C THR A 241 5.53 8.93 35.80
N SER A 242 5.10 9.14 37.04
CA SER A 242 3.68 9.19 37.37
C SER A 242 3.03 10.48 36.85
N GLY A 243 1.91 10.38 36.14
CA GLY A 243 1.18 11.55 35.62
C GLY A 243 0.34 11.25 34.36
N GLN A 244 -0.04 12.29 33.64
CA GLN A 244 -0.94 12.21 32.48
C GLN A 244 -0.32 12.75 31.17
N GLY A 245 0.91 13.29 31.23
CA GLY A 245 1.62 13.78 30.05
C GLY A 245 2.16 12.66 29.15
N SER A 246 2.76 13.05 28.02
CA SER A 246 3.42 12.08 27.11
C SER A 246 4.56 11.35 27.83
N GLY A 247 4.52 10.01 27.82
CA GLY A 247 5.45 9.16 28.57
C GLY A 247 5.23 9.14 30.08
N GLN A 248 4.12 9.69 30.59
CA GLN A 248 3.72 9.57 32.00
C GLN A 248 2.54 8.60 32.16
N PHE A 249 2.51 7.89 33.28
CA PHE A 249 1.49 6.87 33.54
C PHE A 249 0.83 7.05 34.91
N TYR A 250 -0.51 7.01 34.98
CA TYR A 250 -1.26 7.20 36.22
C TYR A 250 -2.03 5.93 36.59
N LYS A 251 -1.47 5.13 37.51
CA LYS A 251 -2.00 3.80 37.89
C LYS A 251 -2.10 2.82 36.70
N PRO A 252 -1.00 2.59 35.96
CA PRO A 252 -1.00 1.60 34.90
C PRO A 252 -1.17 0.19 35.44
N THR A 253 -1.92 -0.63 34.71
CA THR A 253 -2.39 -1.96 35.12
C THR A 253 -1.61 -3.09 34.46
N ASN A 254 -1.15 -2.90 33.22
CA ASN A 254 -0.31 -3.89 32.54
C ASN A 254 0.66 -3.29 31.52
N ILE A 255 1.61 -4.13 31.09
CA ILE A 255 2.57 -3.87 30.02
C ILE A 255 2.69 -5.12 29.14
N ALA A 256 2.65 -4.96 27.81
CA ALA A 256 2.72 -6.05 26.85
C ALA A 256 3.72 -5.74 25.73
N ALA A 257 4.26 -6.75 25.06
CA ALA A 257 5.09 -6.57 23.87
C ALA A 257 4.24 -6.72 22.61
N SER A 258 4.44 -5.88 21.60
CA SER A 258 3.78 -5.97 20.30
C SER A 258 4.72 -5.55 19.17
N GLY A 259 5.25 -6.54 18.46
CA GLY A 259 6.27 -6.32 17.43
C GLY A 259 7.52 -5.67 18.03
N GLU A 260 7.92 -4.53 17.48
CA GLU A 260 9.05 -3.72 17.96
C GLU A 260 8.68 -2.76 19.10
N ASN A 261 7.39 -2.65 19.42
CA ASN A 261 6.85 -1.73 20.41
C ASN A 261 6.44 -2.47 21.69
N ILE A 262 6.29 -1.71 22.77
CA ILE A 262 5.61 -2.14 23.99
C ILE A 262 4.30 -1.36 24.14
N LEU A 263 3.31 -1.99 24.75
CA LEU A 263 2.02 -1.40 25.08
C LEU A 263 1.95 -1.21 26.59
N VAL A 264 1.54 -0.04 27.04
CA VAL A 264 1.28 0.25 28.45
C VAL A 264 -0.20 0.51 28.62
N VAL A 265 -0.85 -0.33 29.42
CA VAL A 265 -2.28 -0.21 29.74
C VAL A 265 -2.41 0.67 30.96
N ASP A 266 -3.02 1.84 30.79
CA ASP A 266 -3.13 2.86 31.81
C ASP A 266 -4.58 3.08 32.23
N ALA A 267 -4.98 2.46 33.35
CA ALA A 267 -6.35 2.54 33.83
C ALA A 267 -6.71 3.91 34.39
N GLY A 268 -5.79 4.63 35.03
CA GLY A 268 -6.10 5.95 35.59
C GLY A 268 -6.18 7.02 34.52
N ASN A 269 -5.41 6.90 33.43
CA ASN A 269 -5.55 7.75 32.24
C ASN A 269 -6.55 7.22 31.22
N ARG A 270 -7.12 6.02 31.43
CA ARG A 270 -8.07 5.35 30.54
C ARG A 270 -7.56 5.26 29.09
N GLN A 271 -6.33 4.81 28.93
CA GLN A 271 -5.67 4.76 27.63
C GLN A 271 -4.71 3.58 27.52
N ILE A 272 -4.39 3.20 26.29
CA ILE A 272 -3.30 2.27 25.97
C ILE A 272 -2.25 3.06 25.19
N THR A 273 -1.02 3.07 25.68
CA THR A 273 0.09 3.81 25.05
C THR A 273 1.04 2.82 24.37
N SER A 274 1.23 2.97 23.07
CA SER A 274 2.26 2.24 22.31
C SER A 274 3.56 3.04 22.33
N ILE A 275 4.66 2.36 22.66
CA ILE A 275 5.98 2.98 22.86
C ILE A 275 7.01 2.19 22.08
N ASN A 276 7.79 2.88 21.26
CA ASN A 276 9.00 2.33 20.66
C ASN A 276 10.20 2.62 21.56
N THR A 277 11.12 1.67 21.65
CA THR A 277 12.37 1.82 22.41
C THR A 277 13.56 1.55 21.50
N GLU A 278 14.41 2.56 21.39
CA GLU A 278 15.70 2.50 20.71
C GLU A 278 16.74 2.10 21.77
N ASP A 279 17.19 0.85 21.71
CA ASP A 279 18.17 0.29 22.63
C ASP A 279 19.28 -0.37 21.81
N SER A 280 20.49 0.15 21.95
CA SER A 280 21.70 -0.31 21.24
C SER A 280 22.04 -1.79 21.47
N SER A 281 21.46 -2.44 22.49
CA SER A 281 21.61 -3.88 22.71
C SER A 281 20.74 -4.75 21.79
N LYS A 282 19.77 -4.18 21.06
CA LYS A 282 18.94 -4.89 20.07
C LYS A 282 19.74 -5.23 18.81
N GLN A 283 20.64 -6.21 18.89
CA GLN A 283 21.46 -6.65 17.76
C GLN A 283 20.76 -7.67 16.86
N SER A 284 20.17 -8.70 17.47
CA SER A 284 19.49 -9.79 16.75
C SER A 284 18.31 -10.31 17.56
N LYS A 285 17.20 -10.61 16.88
CA LYS A 285 16.04 -11.25 17.52
C LYS A 285 16.43 -12.62 18.08
N LEU A 286 15.77 -13.01 19.17
CA LEU A 286 15.98 -14.33 19.76
C LEU A 286 15.67 -15.44 18.73
N PRO A 287 16.41 -16.56 18.76
CA PRO A 287 16.10 -17.68 17.89
C PRO A 287 14.73 -18.26 18.25
N PRO A 288 14.00 -18.79 17.26
CA PRO A 288 12.75 -19.50 17.49
C PRO A 288 12.92 -20.75 18.38
N PRO A 289 11.83 -21.35 18.90
CA PRO A 289 11.93 -22.43 19.87
C PRO A 289 12.67 -23.66 19.33
N GLY A 290 13.64 -24.14 20.12
CA GLY A 290 14.44 -25.32 19.78
C GLY A 290 13.83 -26.66 20.22
N SER A 291 12.69 -26.66 20.90
CA SER A 291 12.06 -27.87 21.45
C SER A 291 11.02 -28.48 20.51
N THR A 292 10.96 -29.81 20.46
CA THR A 292 9.84 -30.54 19.86
C THR A 292 8.82 -30.87 20.93
N ASN A 293 7.54 -30.57 20.68
CA ASN A 293 6.45 -30.79 21.62
C ASN A 293 5.34 -31.63 20.97
N VAL A 294 4.78 -32.56 21.75
CA VAL A 294 3.51 -33.20 21.40
C VAL A 294 2.39 -32.26 21.83
N ILE A 295 1.38 -32.10 20.98
CA ILE A 295 0.17 -31.32 21.26
C ILE A 295 -1.02 -32.21 20.92
N VAL A 296 -2.07 -32.11 21.72
CA VAL A 296 -3.35 -32.76 21.44
C VAL A 296 -4.39 -31.67 21.22
N SER A 297 -5.13 -31.79 20.12
CA SER A 297 -6.20 -30.88 19.71
C SER A 297 -7.55 -31.59 19.70
N GLY A 298 -8.64 -30.84 19.51
CA GLY A 298 -10.00 -31.38 19.35
C GLY A 298 -10.85 -31.47 20.64
N PRO A 299 -11.87 -32.37 20.66
CA PRO A 299 -12.01 -33.59 19.84
C PRO A 299 -12.42 -33.31 18.39
N ALA A 300 -11.84 -34.05 17.44
CA ALA A 300 -12.23 -34.03 16.03
C ALA A 300 -13.53 -34.83 15.76
N ALA A 301 -13.85 -35.78 16.63
CA ALA A 301 -15.11 -36.52 16.62
C ALA A 301 -15.44 -37.02 18.02
N GLU A 302 -16.73 -37.07 18.36
CA GLU A 302 -17.25 -37.75 19.55
C GLU A 302 -18.33 -38.73 19.10
N LEU A 303 -18.13 -40.01 19.43
CA LEU A 303 -19.07 -41.08 19.12
C LEU A 303 -19.83 -41.47 20.39
N PRO A 304 -21.16 -41.64 20.35
CA PRO A 304 -21.99 -41.99 21.51
C PRO A 304 -21.88 -43.49 21.84
N LEU A 305 -20.66 -43.96 22.16
CA LEU A 305 -20.32 -45.37 22.34
C LEU A 305 -19.95 -45.69 23.79
N LYS A 306 -20.53 -46.75 24.35
CA LYS A 306 -20.25 -47.30 25.69
C LYS A 306 -19.22 -48.43 25.68
N VAL A 307 -18.19 -48.31 24.86
CA VAL A 307 -17.25 -49.41 24.58
C VAL A 307 -16.13 -49.47 25.62
N SER A 308 -16.05 -50.54 26.43
CA SER A 308 -15.02 -50.65 27.49
C SER A 308 -13.66 -51.16 26.99
N VAL A 309 -13.67 -51.82 25.83
CA VAL A 309 -12.48 -52.34 25.14
C VAL A 309 -12.70 -52.14 23.65
N PHE A 310 -11.72 -51.62 22.93
CA PHE A 310 -11.89 -51.39 21.49
C PHE A 310 -10.55 -51.40 20.74
N ALA A 311 -10.65 -51.54 19.42
CA ALA A 311 -9.58 -51.35 18.45
C ALA A 311 -10.08 -50.51 17.27
N VAL A 312 -9.15 -49.93 16.53
CA VAL A 312 -9.44 -49.05 15.39
C VAL A 312 -8.78 -49.63 14.14
N THR A 313 -9.57 -49.73 13.06
CA THR A 313 -9.08 -50.19 11.76
C THR A 313 -8.24 -49.13 11.05
N ASP A 314 -7.48 -49.51 10.01
CA ASP A 314 -6.72 -48.55 9.19
C ASP A 314 -7.62 -47.50 8.51
N ALA A 315 -8.88 -47.86 8.22
CA ALA A 315 -9.91 -46.97 7.69
C ALA A 315 -10.59 -46.08 8.76
N GLY A 316 -10.21 -46.23 10.03
CA GLY A 316 -10.74 -45.45 11.16
C GLY A 316 -12.05 -45.95 11.75
N LEU A 317 -12.54 -47.14 11.35
CA LEU A 317 -13.71 -47.78 11.97
C LEU A 317 -13.36 -48.32 13.36
N VAL A 318 -14.26 -48.14 14.31
CA VAL A 318 -14.09 -48.59 15.71
C VAL A 318 -14.76 -49.95 15.88
N GLY A 319 -14.01 -50.96 16.32
CA GLY A 319 -14.58 -52.21 16.83
C GLY A 319 -14.46 -52.25 18.34
N GLY A 320 -15.57 -52.37 19.06
CA GLY A 320 -15.56 -52.30 20.52
C GLY A 320 -16.57 -53.21 21.21
N TYR A 321 -16.22 -53.60 22.43
CA TYR A 321 -17.05 -54.36 23.35
C TYR A 321 -17.84 -53.43 24.27
N THR A 322 -19.15 -53.61 24.30
CA THR A 322 -20.04 -52.92 25.25
C THR A 322 -20.38 -53.88 26.40
N ALA A 323 -19.90 -53.56 27.61
CA ALA A 323 -20.08 -54.42 28.79
C ALA A 323 -21.56 -54.58 29.18
N ALA A 324 -22.39 -53.54 29.01
CA ALA A 324 -23.82 -53.60 29.29
C ALA A 324 -24.56 -54.57 28.37
N ASP A 325 -24.20 -54.57 27.08
CA ASP A 325 -24.86 -55.40 26.04
C ASP A 325 -24.21 -56.77 25.89
N LYS A 326 -23.02 -56.95 26.46
CA LYS A 326 -22.15 -58.14 26.30
C LYS A 326 -21.84 -58.47 24.83
N LYS A 327 -21.72 -57.44 23.99
CA LYS A 327 -21.50 -57.57 22.55
C LYS A 327 -20.28 -56.79 22.10
N PHE A 328 -19.50 -57.39 21.20
CA PHE A 328 -18.48 -56.73 20.40
C PHE A 328 -19.07 -56.40 19.03
N SER A 329 -19.04 -55.12 18.66
CA SER A 329 -19.52 -54.64 17.36
C SER A 329 -18.51 -53.71 16.71
N VAL A 330 -18.45 -53.73 15.38
CA VAL A 330 -17.80 -52.71 14.56
C VAL A 330 -18.81 -51.62 14.27
N TYR A 331 -18.41 -50.38 14.46
CA TYR A 331 -19.22 -49.19 14.28
C TYR A 331 -18.76 -48.43 13.03
N ASP A 332 -19.73 -47.89 12.29
CA ASP A 332 -19.45 -46.92 11.22
C ASP A 332 -18.95 -45.58 11.78
N LYS A 333 -18.70 -44.61 10.90
CA LYS A 333 -18.17 -43.29 11.29
C LYS A 333 -19.19 -42.47 12.10
N GLU A 334 -20.46 -42.84 12.04
CA GLU A 334 -21.58 -42.24 12.76
C GLU A 334 -21.85 -42.94 14.10
N GLY A 335 -21.08 -43.99 14.43
CA GLY A 335 -21.23 -44.75 15.68
C GLY A 335 -22.36 -45.77 15.66
N LYS A 336 -22.90 -46.14 14.50
CA LYS A 336 -23.91 -47.21 14.38
C LYS A 336 -23.25 -48.57 14.17
N PRO A 337 -23.76 -49.63 14.80
CA PRO A 337 -23.21 -50.97 14.63
C PRO A 337 -23.44 -51.46 13.19
N SER A 338 -22.35 -51.86 12.53
CA SER A 338 -22.34 -52.36 11.14
C SER A 338 -22.01 -53.85 11.05
N LEU A 339 -21.26 -54.39 12.00
CA LEU A 339 -20.88 -55.81 12.04
C LEU A 339 -20.75 -56.29 13.49
N ALA A 340 -21.37 -57.42 13.83
CA ALA A 340 -21.17 -58.08 15.12
C ALA A 340 -20.03 -59.09 15.04
N ILE A 341 -19.17 -59.15 16.07
CA ILE A 341 -18.05 -60.09 16.15
C ILE A 341 -18.28 -61.04 17.32
N GLY A 342 -18.31 -62.35 17.02
CA GLY A 342 -18.53 -63.40 18.00
C GLY A 342 -19.82 -63.25 18.83
N GLU A 343 -19.91 -64.02 19.92
CA GLU A 343 -21.04 -63.96 20.86
C GLU A 343 -20.59 -64.31 22.29
N THR A 344 -21.43 -64.05 23.28
CA THR A 344 -21.11 -64.37 24.67
C THR A 344 -21.11 -65.89 24.92
N GLY A 345 -20.02 -66.44 25.47
CA GLY A 345 -19.96 -67.85 25.84
C GLY A 345 -18.54 -68.41 25.96
N LYS A 346 -18.42 -69.75 26.00
CA LYS A 346 -17.15 -70.47 26.25
C LYS A 346 -16.63 -71.26 25.05
N LYS A 347 -17.43 -71.47 24.00
CA LYS A 347 -17.03 -72.26 22.81
C LYS A 347 -16.03 -71.46 21.94
N PRO A 348 -15.28 -72.10 21.03
CA PRO A 348 -14.49 -71.38 20.03
C PRO A 348 -15.34 -70.34 19.28
N GLY A 349 -14.82 -69.12 19.11
CA GLY A 349 -15.55 -67.98 18.54
C GLY A 349 -16.45 -67.21 19.53
N GLN A 350 -16.54 -67.66 20.78
CA GLN A 350 -17.26 -66.97 21.85
C GLN A 350 -16.32 -66.35 22.88
N TYR A 351 -16.77 -65.28 23.54
CA TYR A 351 -16.04 -64.60 24.62
C TYR A 351 -16.88 -64.40 25.88
N ARG A 352 -16.24 -64.21 27.03
CA ARG A 352 -16.93 -63.89 28.29
C ARG A 352 -16.61 -62.50 28.81
N GLU A 353 -15.32 -62.21 28.96
CA GLU A 353 -14.82 -60.96 29.52
C GLU A 353 -13.67 -60.47 28.64
N PRO A 354 -13.99 -59.86 27.47
CA PRO A 354 -12.96 -59.24 26.63
C PRO A 354 -12.19 -58.18 27.41
N SER A 355 -10.86 -58.28 27.39
CA SER A 355 -9.94 -57.40 28.12
C SER A 355 -9.15 -56.49 27.18
N CYS A 356 -8.87 -56.95 25.96
CA CYS A 356 -8.15 -56.21 24.94
C CYS A 356 -8.64 -56.64 23.55
N ALA A 357 -8.67 -55.70 22.62
CA ALA A 357 -8.98 -55.95 21.22
C ALA A 357 -7.87 -55.38 20.34
N ASN A 358 -7.58 -56.07 19.24
CA ASN A 358 -6.62 -55.64 18.24
C ASN A 358 -7.21 -55.78 16.84
N TRP A 359 -6.72 -54.95 15.92
CA TRP A 359 -7.00 -55.05 14.50
C TRP A 359 -5.70 -55.24 13.73
N SER A 360 -5.71 -56.15 12.77
CA SER A 360 -4.65 -56.28 11.79
C SER A 360 -5.24 -56.58 10.42
N GLN A 361 -4.75 -55.93 9.37
CA GLN A 361 -5.22 -56.18 8.01
C GLN A 361 -5.00 -57.65 7.57
N SER A 362 -3.94 -58.30 8.06
CA SER A 362 -3.61 -59.69 7.69
C SER A 362 -4.37 -60.74 8.51
N SER A 363 -4.77 -60.42 9.74
CA SER A 363 -5.37 -61.37 10.68
C SER A 363 -6.83 -61.09 11.07
N GLY A 364 -7.33 -59.88 10.79
CA GLY A 364 -8.65 -59.41 11.19
C GLY A 364 -8.71 -58.93 12.65
N TRP A 365 -9.81 -59.26 13.34
CA TRP A 365 -10.06 -58.89 14.73
C TRP A 365 -9.49 -59.93 15.70
N ILE A 366 -8.79 -59.49 16.73
CA ILE A 366 -8.22 -60.37 17.76
C ILE A 366 -8.72 -59.90 19.12
N LEU A 367 -9.38 -60.79 19.85
CA LEU A 367 -9.95 -60.49 21.17
C LEU A 367 -9.24 -61.32 22.25
N SER A 368 -8.61 -60.64 23.20
CA SER A 368 -8.14 -61.23 24.45
C SER A 368 -9.31 -61.34 25.42
N ASP A 369 -9.48 -62.51 26.03
CA ASP A 369 -10.61 -62.81 26.92
C ASP A 369 -10.12 -63.40 28.23
N THR A 370 -10.21 -62.61 29.30
CA THR A 370 -9.85 -63.03 30.66
C THR A 370 -10.84 -64.02 31.26
N GLY A 371 -12.07 -64.07 30.75
CA GLY A 371 -13.11 -64.98 31.26
C GLY A 371 -12.99 -66.40 30.71
N ASN A 372 -12.19 -66.60 29.67
CA ASN A 372 -11.92 -67.89 29.02
C ASN A 372 -10.41 -68.20 28.87
N ASP A 373 -9.52 -67.37 29.41
CA ASP A 373 -8.06 -67.54 29.42
C ASP A 373 -7.44 -67.80 28.05
N ARG A 374 -7.82 -67.01 27.04
CA ARG A 374 -7.38 -67.19 25.66
C ARG A 374 -7.55 -65.94 24.80
N LEU A 375 -6.98 -65.98 23.60
CA LEU A 375 -7.29 -65.06 22.51
C LEU A 375 -8.16 -65.75 21.45
N SER A 376 -9.06 -65.01 20.83
CA SER A 376 -9.88 -65.45 19.69
C SER A 376 -9.61 -64.57 18.48
N VAL A 377 -9.30 -65.18 17.34
CA VAL A 377 -9.05 -64.48 16.07
C VAL A 377 -10.27 -64.63 15.16
N PHE A 378 -10.70 -63.53 14.57
CA PHE A 378 -11.79 -63.44 13.60
C PHE A 378 -11.28 -62.75 12.35
N SER A 379 -11.75 -63.15 11.17
CA SER A 379 -11.48 -62.44 9.92
C SER A 379 -12.08 -61.04 9.91
N ALA A 380 -11.72 -60.22 8.90
CA ALA A 380 -12.24 -58.86 8.73
C ALA A 380 -13.78 -58.79 8.67
N ASP A 381 -14.43 -59.81 8.11
CA ASP A 381 -15.90 -59.97 8.04
C ASP A 381 -16.51 -60.63 9.29
N GLY A 382 -15.74 -60.83 10.36
CA GLY A 382 -16.21 -61.28 11.66
C GLY A 382 -16.37 -62.79 11.83
N LYS A 383 -15.93 -63.60 10.87
CA LYS A 383 -15.98 -65.07 11.01
C LYS A 383 -14.85 -65.55 11.92
N PHE A 384 -15.18 -66.46 12.83
CA PHE A 384 -14.18 -67.08 13.71
C PHE A 384 -13.14 -67.87 12.91
N SER A 385 -11.86 -67.66 13.22
CA SER A 385 -10.73 -68.32 12.58
C SER A 385 -10.06 -69.34 13.50
N ARG A 386 -9.52 -68.92 14.65
CA ARG A 386 -8.75 -69.79 15.55
C ARG A 386 -8.67 -69.26 16.98
N LEU A 387 -8.28 -70.13 17.91
CA LEU A 387 -7.93 -69.78 19.29
C LEU A 387 -6.40 -69.72 19.45
N ILE A 388 -5.93 -68.84 20.33
CA ILE A 388 -4.51 -68.71 20.70
C ILE A 388 -4.40 -68.79 22.22
N GLY A 389 -3.43 -69.56 22.71
CA GLY A 389 -3.12 -69.70 24.14
C GLY A 389 -4.16 -70.47 24.98
N ALA A 390 -5.17 -71.08 24.35
CA ALA A 390 -6.19 -71.87 25.03
C ALA A 390 -5.65 -73.23 25.52
N LYS A 391 -6.07 -73.65 26.72
CA LYS A 391 -5.76 -74.99 27.23
C LYS A 391 -6.41 -76.07 26.36
N SER A 392 -5.61 -76.95 25.78
CA SER A 392 -6.08 -78.08 24.97
C SER A 392 -5.26 -79.35 25.22
N LYS A 393 -5.81 -80.53 24.89
CA LYS A 393 -5.10 -81.81 25.03
C LYS A 393 -3.86 -81.81 24.14
N GLY A 394 -2.67 -81.89 24.74
CA GLY A 394 -1.38 -81.89 24.03
C GLY A 394 -0.72 -80.52 23.85
N ALA A 395 -1.33 -79.42 24.33
CA ALA A 395 -0.66 -78.12 24.36
C ALA A 395 0.41 -78.07 25.46
N GLY A 396 1.61 -77.59 25.12
CA GLY A 396 2.66 -77.32 26.10
C GLY A 396 2.24 -76.21 27.08
N GLU A 397 2.53 -76.38 28.37
CA GLU A 397 2.08 -75.46 29.43
C GLU A 397 2.62 -74.03 29.26
N GLU A 398 3.76 -73.89 28.57
CA GLU A 398 4.44 -72.61 28.36
C GLU A 398 3.59 -71.62 27.54
N GLY A 399 2.83 -72.10 26.56
CA GLY A 399 1.97 -71.26 25.70
C GLY A 399 0.55 -71.04 26.20
N VAL A 400 0.15 -71.69 27.31
CA VAL A 400 -1.20 -71.54 27.87
C VAL A 400 -1.31 -70.23 28.64
N LEU A 401 -2.32 -69.42 28.34
CA LEU A 401 -2.56 -68.13 28.99
C LEU A 401 -3.41 -68.28 30.25
N ASP A 402 -3.32 -67.29 31.14
CA ASP A 402 -4.12 -67.17 32.37
C ASP A 402 -4.45 -65.69 32.61
N ALA A 403 -5.71 -65.31 32.42
CA ALA A 403 -6.17 -63.93 32.41
C ALA A 403 -5.33 -63.00 31.49
N PRO A 404 -5.32 -63.23 30.16
CA PRO A 404 -4.63 -62.33 29.21
C PRO A 404 -5.26 -60.94 29.24
N SER A 405 -4.54 -59.95 29.76
CA SER A 405 -5.07 -58.61 30.10
C SER A 405 -4.88 -57.59 28.99
N GLY A 406 -3.81 -57.74 28.21
CA GLY A 406 -3.45 -56.84 27.11
C GLY A 406 -2.63 -57.58 26.07
N SER A 407 -2.70 -57.13 24.82
CA SER A 407 -1.98 -57.76 23.72
C SER A 407 -1.76 -56.76 22.59
N ASP A 408 -0.76 -57.00 21.74
CA ASP A 408 -0.51 -56.21 20.54
C ASP A 408 0.03 -57.08 19.40
N ILE A 409 -0.20 -56.65 18.17
CA ILE A 409 0.17 -57.36 16.93
C ILE A 409 1.03 -56.46 16.04
N ASN A 410 2.18 -56.97 15.61
CA ASN A 410 3.04 -56.24 14.65
C ASN A 410 2.67 -56.56 13.20
N ASP A 411 3.32 -55.86 12.26
CA ASP A 411 3.09 -56.02 10.82
C ASP A 411 3.40 -57.42 10.28
N GLN A 412 4.26 -58.18 10.98
CA GLN A 412 4.56 -59.58 10.66
C GLN A 412 3.49 -60.56 11.18
N GLY A 413 2.46 -60.06 11.86
CA GLY A 413 1.41 -60.84 12.50
C GLY A 413 1.81 -61.49 13.82
N GLN A 414 2.98 -61.19 14.37
CA GLN A 414 3.40 -61.73 15.67
C GLN A 414 2.66 -61.03 16.80
N LEU A 415 2.24 -61.80 17.80
CA LEU A 415 1.52 -61.32 18.97
C LEU A 415 2.43 -61.29 20.18
N ILE A 416 2.33 -60.22 20.96
CA ILE A 416 2.82 -60.17 22.33
C ILE A 416 1.63 -60.02 23.27
N VAL A 417 1.57 -60.82 24.33
CA VAL A 417 0.44 -60.88 25.25
C VAL A 417 0.93 -60.69 26.68
N ALA A 418 0.32 -59.76 27.41
CA ALA A 418 0.42 -59.62 28.85
C ALA A 418 -0.46 -60.69 29.54
N ASP A 419 0.19 -61.69 30.12
CA ASP A 419 -0.41 -62.84 30.80
C ASP A 419 -0.45 -62.52 32.32
N ARG A 420 -1.54 -61.86 32.75
CA ARG A 420 -1.62 -61.26 34.09
C ARG A 420 -1.63 -62.31 35.19
N GLY A 421 -2.33 -63.43 35.00
CA GLY A 421 -2.45 -64.49 36.00
C GLY A 421 -1.09 -65.12 36.31
N LYS A 422 -0.29 -65.36 35.27
CA LYS A 422 1.08 -65.90 35.37
C LYS A 422 2.18 -64.83 35.52
N LYS A 423 1.81 -63.55 35.60
CA LYS A 423 2.73 -62.39 35.74
C LYS A 423 3.87 -62.41 34.72
N ARG A 424 3.57 -62.64 33.45
CA ARG A 424 4.56 -62.78 32.39
C ARG A 424 4.07 -62.18 31.09
N LEU A 425 4.94 -62.16 30.09
CA LEU A 425 4.59 -61.88 28.71
C LEU A 425 4.75 -63.16 27.89
N VAL A 426 3.92 -63.33 26.86
CA VAL A 426 3.97 -64.49 25.96
C VAL A 426 3.95 -64.02 24.51
N LYS A 427 4.94 -64.47 23.74
CA LYS A 427 5.09 -64.18 22.31
C LYS A 427 4.56 -65.35 21.48
N PHE A 428 3.74 -65.04 20.48
CA PHE A 428 3.24 -65.99 19.49
C PHE A 428 3.61 -65.55 18.07
N ASN A 429 3.80 -66.50 17.17
CA ASN A 429 3.98 -66.22 15.74
C ASN A 429 2.64 -65.89 15.06
N ALA A 430 2.68 -65.54 13.76
CA ALA A 430 1.48 -65.24 12.96
C ALA A 430 0.45 -66.38 12.94
N ALA A 431 0.87 -67.64 13.03
CA ALA A 431 -0.04 -68.78 13.09
C ALA A 431 -0.71 -68.94 14.48
N GLY A 432 -0.27 -68.20 15.50
CA GLY A 432 -0.71 -68.34 16.88
C GLY A 432 0.00 -69.43 17.66
N MET A 433 1.14 -69.92 17.16
CA MET A 433 1.99 -70.87 17.89
C MET A 433 2.88 -70.13 18.89
N PHE A 434 3.04 -70.73 20.07
CA PHE A 434 3.95 -70.23 21.11
C PHE A 434 5.38 -70.14 20.57
N MET A 435 6.07 -69.04 20.89
CA MET A 435 7.48 -68.84 20.57
C MET A 435 8.33 -68.73 21.84
N GLN A 436 7.96 -67.84 22.75
CA GLN A 436 8.76 -67.49 23.91
C GLN A 436 7.89 -66.86 25.00
N SER A 437 8.32 -66.95 26.26
CA SER A 437 7.74 -66.18 27.36
C SER A 437 8.80 -65.42 28.14
N TYR A 438 8.42 -64.29 28.73
CA TYR A 438 9.30 -63.40 29.48
C TYR A 438 8.72 -63.13 30.87
N GLY A 439 9.52 -63.26 31.93
CA GLY A 439 9.09 -63.10 33.33
C GLY A 439 8.76 -64.43 34.03
N PRO A 440 8.33 -64.38 35.31
CA PRO A 440 7.97 -63.19 36.06
C PRO A 440 9.16 -62.30 36.43
N LYS A 441 10.37 -62.87 36.56
CA LYS A 441 11.60 -62.11 36.80
C LYS A 441 12.21 -61.61 35.49
N ILE A 442 12.43 -60.31 35.39
CA ILE A 442 12.90 -59.61 34.16
C ILE A 442 14.23 -58.86 34.36
N SER A 443 14.70 -58.79 35.60
CA SER A 443 16.07 -58.40 35.96
C SER A 443 16.49 -59.08 37.27
N ALA A 444 17.71 -58.84 37.76
CA ALA A 444 18.15 -59.36 39.05
C ALA A 444 17.25 -58.92 40.23
N THR A 445 16.64 -57.73 40.13
CA THR A 445 15.92 -57.05 41.21
C THR A 445 14.44 -56.79 40.92
N LEU A 446 13.95 -56.99 39.69
CA LEU A 446 12.59 -56.65 39.29
C LEU A 446 11.80 -57.87 38.79
N GLU A 447 10.58 -58.01 39.30
CA GLU A 447 9.59 -58.99 38.86
C GLU A 447 8.30 -58.29 38.44
N LEU A 448 7.67 -58.79 37.37
CA LEU A 448 6.35 -58.36 36.95
C LEU A 448 5.33 -58.66 38.05
N SER A 449 4.43 -57.70 38.30
CA SER A 449 3.44 -57.76 39.37
C SER A 449 2.04 -57.91 38.80
N LYS A 450 1.64 -57.00 37.92
CA LYS A 450 0.32 -56.98 37.27
C LYS A 450 0.45 -56.35 35.88
N PRO A 451 1.01 -57.07 34.89
CA PRO A 451 1.08 -56.57 33.52
C PRO A 451 -0.33 -56.43 32.96
N VAL A 452 -0.68 -55.23 32.48
CA VAL A 452 -2.02 -54.89 31.95
C VAL A 452 -2.00 -54.56 30.45
N ALA A 453 -0.85 -54.16 29.91
CA ALA A 453 -0.67 -53.97 28.47
C ALA A 453 0.75 -54.37 28.05
N ALA A 454 0.87 -54.86 26.83
CA ALA A 454 2.14 -55.12 26.17
C ALA A 454 2.01 -54.67 24.71
N VAL A 455 2.92 -53.82 24.25
CA VAL A 455 2.96 -53.29 22.88
C VAL A 455 4.36 -53.40 22.28
N TRP A 456 4.44 -53.53 20.96
CA TRP A 456 5.72 -53.52 20.27
C TRP A 456 6.34 -52.12 20.30
N GLY A 457 7.59 -52.02 20.76
CA GLY A 457 8.35 -50.79 20.90
C GLY A 457 9.36 -50.56 19.75
N PRO A 458 10.24 -49.56 19.88
CA PRO A 458 11.30 -49.30 18.89
C PRO A 458 12.22 -50.52 18.75
N GLU A 459 12.74 -50.76 17.54
CA GLU A 459 13.72 -51.83 17.25
C GLU A 459 13.26 -53.24 17.69
N SER A 460 11.93 -53.48 17.69
CA SER A 460 11.29 -54.70 18.17
C SER A 460 11.51 -55.01 19.66
N SER A 461 11.80 -53.98 20.47
CA SER A 461 11.63 -54.05 21.92
C SER A 461 10.17 -54.27 22.30
N ILE A 462 9.92 -54.60 23.57
CA ILE A 462 8.58 -54.81 24.11
C ILE A 462 8.35 -53.79 25.21
N LEU A 463 7.35 -52.94 25.04
CA LEU A 463 6.89 -52.00 26.06
C LEU A 463 5.78 -52.66 26.88
N VAL A 464 5.92 -52.65 28.20
CA VAL A 464 5.00 -53.29 29.13
C VAL A 464 4.48 -52.24 30.09
N LEU A 465 3.17 -52.17 30.24
CA LEU A 465 2.56 -51.41 31.32
C LEU A 465 2.22 -52.37 32.47
N ASP A 466 2.92 -52.23 33.60
CA ASP A 466 2.63 -52.98 34.81
C ASP A 466 1.92 -52.09 35.84
N ALA A 467 0.63 -52.33 36.03
CA ALA A 467 -0.21 -51.56 36.95
C ALA A 467 0.04 -51.91 38.42
N GLY A 468 0.75 -53.00 38.72
CA GLY A 468 1.16 -53.36 40.06
C GLY A 468 2.45 -52.65 40.48
N LEU A 469 3.28 -52.28 39.50
CA LEU A 469 4.48 -51.47 39.69
C LEU A 469 4.25 -49.97 39.42
N ASN A 470 3.11 -49.61 38.82
CA ASN A 470 2.82 -48.27 38.32
C ASN A 470 3.89 -47.77 37.34
N GLN A 471 4.43 -48.67 36.50
CA GLN A 471 5.56 -48.38 35.62
C GLN A 471 5.32 -48.85 34.19
N VAL A 472 5.95 -48.14 33.26
CA VAL A 472 6.23 -48.64 31.92
C VAL A 472 7.63 -49.23 31.93
N LEU A 473 7.77 -50.46 31.42
CA LEU A 473 9.01 -51.20 31.31
C LEU A 473 9.32 -51.43 29.84
N MET A 474 10.56 -51.20 29.43
CA MET A 474 11.05 -51.53 28.10
C MET A 474 11.95 -52.76 28.21
N LEU A 475 11.57 -53.84 27.53
CA LEU A 475 12.34 -55.07 27.46
C LEU A 475 12.95 -55.22 26.06
N ASP A 476 14.15 -55.77 25.97
CA ASP A 476 14.74 -56.16 24.69
C ASP A 476 14.08 -57.44 24.12
N GLN A 477 14.54 -57.91 22.96
CA GLN A 477 14.02 -59.13 22.33
C GLN A 477 14.26 -60.40 23.15
N ALA A 478 15.24 -60.39 24.07
CA ALA A 478 15.53 -61.48 24.99
C ALA A 478 14.71 -61.41 26.28
N GLY A 479 13.94 -60.34 26.48
CA GLY A 479 13.11 -60.10 27.66
C GLY A 479 13.85 -59.50 28.85
N GLN A 480 15.07 -58.98 28.63
CA GLN A 480 15.82 -58.28 29.68
C GLN A 480 15.36 -56.82 29.78
N LEU A 481 15.27 -56.30 31.00
CA LEU A 481 14.92 -54.90 31.25
C LEU A 481 16.00 -53.96 30.71
N VAL A 482 15.62 -53.09 29.76
CA VAL A 482 16.46 -52.04 29.18
C VAL A 482 16.25 -50.72 29.92
N ASN A 483 14.99 -50.36 30.18
CA ASN A 483 14.64 -49.10 30.82
C ASN A 483 13.28 -49.21 31.54
N SER A 484 13.03 -48.34 32.51
CA SER A 484 11.76 -48.26 33.23
C SER A 484 11.46 -46.82 33.66
N TRP A 485 10.22 -46.37 33.51
CA TRP A 485 9.80 -45.03 33.92
C TRP A 485 8.35 -45.02 34.42
N GLY A 486 7.91 -43.85 34.88
CA GLY A 486 6.72 -43.72 35.70
C GLY A 486 7.06 -44.00 37.16
N GLY A 487 6.23 -44.78 37.83
CA GLY A 487 6.31 -45.04 39.26
C GLY A 487 5.11 -44.46 40.00
N GLU A 488 4.87 -44.95 41.21
CA GLU A 488 3.74 -44.52 42.02
C GLU A 488 3.90 -43.06 42.49
N GLY A 489 2.84 -42.28 42.33
CA GLY A 489 2.74 -40.95 42.95
C GLY A 489 1.75 -40.05 42.24
N ARG A 490 1.83 -38.74 42.52
CA ARG A 490 0.86 -37.73 42.05
C ARG A 490 1.47 -36.65 41.17
N GLU A 491 2.78 -36.67 40.95
CA GLU A 491 3.40 -35.75 40.01
C GLU A 491 2.95 -36.07 38.57
N LEU A 492 3.03 -35.10 37.67
CA LEU A 492 2.45 -35.19 36.33
C LEU A 492 2.94 -36.41 35.52
N TRP A 493 4.18 -36.84 35.77
CA TRP A 493 4.84 -37.97 35.12
C TRP A 493 4.66 -39.31 35.87
N GLN A 494 4.11 -39.33 37.08
CA GLN A 494 3.92 -40.55 37.88
C GLN A 494 2.58 -41.21 37.58
N LEU A 495 2.48 -42.53 37.75
CA LEU A 495 1.26 -43.31 37.47
C LEU A 495 0.53 -43.66 38.78
N GLN A 496 -0.81 -43.64 38.75
CA GLN A 496 -1.69 -43.97 39.88
C GLN A 496 -2.55 -45.21 39.59
N GLU A 497 -3.26 -45.21 38.46
CA GLU A 497 -4.02 -46.37 38.00
C GLU A 497 -3.92 -46.46 36.47
N PRO A 498 -2.75 -46.88 35.94
CA PRO A 498 -2.56 -46.95 34.51
C PRO A 498 -3.28 -48.19 33.94
N VAL A 499 -4.06 -47.98 32.87
CA VAL A 499 -4.98 -49.00 32.33
C VAL A 499 -4.75 -49.34 30.86
N SER A 500 -4.12 -48.45 30.08
CA SER A 500 -3.88 -48.65 28.65
C SER A 500 -2.56 -48.03 28.23
N LEU A 501 -1.92 -48.63 27.23
CA LEU A 501 -0.62 -48.23 26.68
C LEU A 501 -0.71 -48.21 25.15
N ALA A 502 -0.13 -47.20 24.52
CA ALA A 502 0.06 -47.14 23.07
C ALA A 502 1.44 -46.56 22.73
N TYR A 503 2.01 -46.99 21.60
CA TYR A 503 3.22 -46.43 21.03
C TYR A 503 2.93 -45.92 19.62
N ASP A 504 3.47 -44.77 19.24
CA ASP A 504 3.22 -44.18 17.93
C ASP A 504 4.02 -44.83 16.78
N GLY A 505 4.82 -45.84 17.06
CA GLY A 505 5.72 -46.46 16.09
C GLY A 505 6.97 -45.64 15.76
N LYS A 506 7.18 -44.50 16.44
CA LYS A 506 8.31 -43.58 16.20
C LYS A 506 9.03 -43.22 17.49
N ARG A 507 8.45 -42.36 18.33
CA ARG A 507 9.13 -41.77 19.49
C ARG A 507 8.30 -41.70 20.76
N PHE A 508 6.97 -41.62 20.67
CA PHE A 508 6.14 -41.29 21.82
C PHE A 508 5.33 -42.49 22.32
N VAL A 509 5.33 -42.64 23.64
CA VAL A 509 4.59 -43.66 24.38
C VAL A 509 3.50 -42.97 25.19
N TYR A 510 2.26 -43.41 25.00
CA TYR A 510 1.06 -42.83 25.62
C TYR A 510 0.49 -43.80 26.64
N VAL A 511 0.34 -43.34 27.88
CA VAL A 511 -0.20 -44.12 28.99
C VAL A 511 -1.49 -43.48 29.45
N LEU A 512 -2.60 -44.21 29.36
CA LEU A 512 -3.86 -43.77 29.94
C LEU A 512 -3.91 -44.13 31.43
N ASP A 513 -4.00 -43.11 32.27
CA ASP A 513 -4.15 -43.25 33.71
C ASP A 513 -5.59 -42.89 34.11
N ARG A 514 -6.34 -43.89 34.55
CA ARG A 514 -7.77 -43.74 34.84
C ARG A 514 -7.99 -42.80 36.03
N LYS A 515 -7.24 -43.01 37.11
CA LYS A 515 -7.41 -42.27 38.36
C LYS A 515 -6.92 -40.82 38.23
N ALA A 516 -5.85 -40.60 37.48
CA ALA A 516 -5.41 -39.24 37.17
C ALA A 516 -6.28 -38.55 36.11
N ALA A 517 -7.17 -39.29 35.43
CA ALA A 517 -7.97 -38.83 34.29
C ALA A 517 -7.09 -38.12 33.24
N ALA A 518 -5.97 -38.74 32.88
CA ALA A 518 -4.97 -38.14 32.01
C ALA A 518 -4.30 -39.17 31.09
N VAL A 519 -3.83 -38.68 29.93
CA VAL A 519 -2.91 -39.41 29.05
C VAL A 519 -1.51 -38.86 29.25
N LYS A 520 -0.62 -39.67 29.81
CA LYS A 520 0.77 -39.30 30.08
C LYS A 520 1.63 -39.70 28.90
N VAL A 521 2.44 -38.76 28.41
CA VAL A 521 3.27 -38.94 27.23
C VAL A 521 4.73 -38.92 27.61
N PHE A 522 5.44 -39.97 27.21
CA PHE A 522 6.88 -40.13 27.39
C PHE A 522 7.53 -40.32 26.03
N ASP A 523 8.81 -39.97 25.90
CA ASP A 523 9.61 -40.49 24.79
C ASP A 523 10.09 -41.92 25.08
N THR A 524 10.69 -42.58 24.09
CA THR A 524 11.25 -43.94 24.24
C THR A 524 12.42 -44.01 25.24
N GLN A 525 12.98 -42.89 25.69
CA GLN A 525 13.97 -42.86 26.77
C GLN A 525 13.33 -42.74 28.15
N GLY A 526 12.00 -42.65 28.24
CA GLY A 526 11.25 -42.49 29.47
C GLY A 526 11.18 -41.05 29.99
N LYS A 527 11.61 -40.06 29.19
CA LYS A 527 11.50 -38.66 29.56
C LYS A 527 10.07 -38.18 29.34
N TRP A 528 9.47 -37.62 30.38
CA TRP A 528 8.14 -37.03 30.33
C TRP A 528 8.09 -35.83 29.37
N GLN A 529 7.05 -35.80 28.53
CA GLN A 529 6.83 -34.76 27.52
C GLN A 529 5.62 -33.89 27.87
N ALA A 530 4.51 -34.51 28.29
CA ALA A 530 3.27 -33.84 28.66
C ALA A 530 2.32 -34.81 29.38
N SER A 531 1.32 -34.25 30.07
CA SER A 531 0.19 -35.01 30.61
C SER A 531 -1.11 -34.35 30.14
N PHE A 532 -1.74 -34.96 29.15
CA PHE A 532 -2.94 -34.41 28.53
C PHE A 532 -4.20 -34.74 29.32
N PHE A 533 -5.16 -33.83 29.21
CA PHE A 533 -6.48 -33.90 29.84
C PHE A 533 -6.44 -33.73 31.36
N ALA A 534 -7.62 -33.42 31.89
CA ALA A 534 -7.88 -33.34 33.31
C ALA A 534 -9.25 -33.95 33.61
N GLN A 535 -9.47 -34.24 34.89
CA GLN A 535 -10.75 -34.75 35.35
C GLN A 535 -11.84 -33.69 35.23
N GLY A 536 -12.88 -33.97 34.45
CA GLY A 536 -14.02 -33.06 34.30
C GLY A 536 -14.94 -33.47 33.17
N GLN A 537 -16.07 -32.77 32.99
CA GLN A 537 -17.17 -33.12 32.06
C GLN A 537 -17.14 -32.33 30.74
N GLY A 538 -16.22 -31.38 30.58
CA GLY A 538 -16.07 -30.60 29.38
C GLY A 538 -15.63 -31.41 28.16
N ARG A 539 -15.67 -30.77 26.99
CA ARG A 539 -15.22 -31.37 25.73
C ARG A 539 -13.72 -31.73 25.70
N THR A 540 -12.91 -31.03 26.51
CA THR A 540 -11.46 -31.19 26.61
C THR A 540 -11.03 -31.93 27.89
N GLU A 541 -11.99 -32.47 28.64
CA GLU A 541 -11.78 -33.16 29.90
C GLU A 541 -12.27 -34.61 29.79
N ILE A 542 -11.66 -35.50 30.56
CA ILE A 542 -12.04 -36.91 30.58
C ILE A 542 -12.40 -37.38 31.99
N LYS A 543 -13.19 -38.46 32.10
CA LYS A 543 -13.57 -39.05 33.40
C LYS A 543 -13.77 -40.54 33.27
N GLU A 544 -13.17 -41.27 34.21
CA GLU A 544 -13.20 -42.74 34.26
C GLU A 544 -12.88 -43.39 32.89
N PRO A 545 -11.78 -42.97 32.21
CA PRO A 545 -11.46 -43.54 30.92
C PRO A 545 -11.04 -45.00 31.07
N SER A 546 -11.41 -45.83 30.09
CA SER A 546 -11.23 -47.29 30.16
C SER A 546 -10.09 -47.79 29.27
N ALA A 547 -9.96 -47.25 28.07
CA ALA A 547 -9.02 -47.70 27.05
C ALA A 547 -8.57 -46.54 26.15
N LEU A 548 -7.37 -46.69 25.59
CA LEU A 548 -6.72 -45.76 24.68
C LEU A 548 -6.17 -46.52 23.47
N VAL A 549 -6.41 -46.00 22.26
CA VAL A 549 -5.80 -46.49 21.02
C VAL A 549 -5.18 -45.31 20.28
N TYR A 550 -3.94 -45.45 19.82
CA TYR A 550 -3.31 -44.52 18.90
C TYR A 550 -3.34 -45.10 17.48
N LYS A 551 -3.93 -44.36 16.52
CA LYS A 551 -4.00 -44.78 15.12
C LYS A 551 -4.10 -43.56 14.21
N ASN A 552 -3.34 -43.53 13.11
CA ASN A 552 -3.36 -42.45 12.10
C ASN A 552 -3.24 -41.05 12.73
N ASP A 553 -2.24 -40.88 13.61
CA ASP A 553 -1.96 -39.64 14.35
C ASP A 553 -3.14 -39.12 15.20
N LYS A 554 -4.01 -40.03 15.67
CA LYS A 554 -5.14 -39.71 16.55
C LYS A 554 -5.15 -40.61 17.79
N LEU A 555 -5.51 -40.03 18.92
CA LEU A 555 -5.83 -40.73 20.16
C LEU A 555 -7.34 -40.94 20.23
N TYR A 556 -7.74 -42.20 20.30
CA TYR A 556 -9.11 -42.61 20.59
C TYR A 556 -9.17 -42.93 22.08
N ILE A 557 -10.07 -42.28 22.81
CA ILE A 557 -10.23 -42.47 24.26
C ILE A 557 -11.68 -42.84 24.53
N SER A 558 -11.91 -43.94 25.25
CA SER A 558 -13.26 -44.32 25.64
C SER A 558 -13.56 -44.06 27.11
N GLU A 559 -14.74 -43.47 27.35
CA GLU A 559 -15.35 -43.19 28.63
C GLU A 559 -16.73 -43.89 28.69
N PRO A 560 -16.78 -45.20 28.98
CA PRO A 560 -18.02 -45.99 28.86
C PRO A 560 -19.14 -45.50 29.78
N GLU A 561 -18.80 -45.04 30.98
CA GLU A 561 -19.74 -44.48 31.94
C GLU A 561 -20.39 -43.19 31.44
N ARG A 562 -19.74 -42.48 30.53
CA ARG A 562 -20.29 -41.32 29.80
C ARG A 562 -20.98 -41.72 28.50
N GLY A 563 -20.80 -42.94 28.03
CA GLY A 563 -21.20 -43.37 26.69
C GLY A 563 -20.54 -42.55 25.61
N ARG A 564 -19.26 -42.23 25.79
CA ARG A 564 -18.48 -41.40 24.87
C ARG A 564 -17.21 -42.13 24.44
N LEU A 565 -16.92 -42.06 23.15
CA LEU A 565 -15.59 -42.28 22.61
C LEU A 565 -15.17 -41.02 21.86
N SER A 566 -14.09 -40.39 22.31
CA SER A 566 -13.58 -39.14 21.74
C SER A 566 -12.31 -39.40 20.93
N VAL A 567 -12.19 -38.69 19.81
CA VAL A 567 -11.06 -38.79 18.88
C VAL A 567 -10.31 -37.47 18.87
N PHE A 568 -9.07 -37.49 19.32
CA PHE A 568 -8.22 -36.31 19.44
C PHE A 568 -7.04 -36.40 18.48
N PRO A 569 -6.89 -35.46 17.53
CA PRO A 569 -5.68 -35.37 16.74
C PRO A 569 -4.45 -35.12 17.62
N VAL A 570 -3.35 -35.75 17.24
CA VAL A 570 -2.04 -35.54 17.84
C VAL A 570 -1.20 -34.78 16.83
N GLU A 571 -0.75 -33.59 17.24
CA GLU A 571 0.11 -32.73 16.46
C GLU A 571 1.52 -32.78 17.04
N ILE A 572 2.52 -32.74 16.19
CA ILE A 572 3.93 -32.68 16.59
C ILE A 572 4.47 -31.32 16.16
N SER A 573 4.65 -30.43 17.13
CA SER A 573 5.33 -29.15 16.93
C SER A 573 6.84 -29.41 16.94
N VAL A 574 7.49 -29.27 15.78
CA VAL A 574 8.95 -29.43 15.63
C VAL A 574 9.64 -28.06 15.64
N ALA A 575 10.89 -28.03 16.08
CA ALA A 575 11.70 -26.83 15.96
C ALA A 575 11.97 -26.50 14.47
N PRO A 576 12.16 -25.22 14.10
CA PRO A 576 12.59 -24.86 12.75
C PRO A 576 13.98 -25.41 12.43
N PRO A 577 14.35 -25.42 11.14
CA PRO A 577 15.71 -25.74 10.71
C PRO A 577 16.76 -24.94 11.50
N GLN A 578 17.79 -25.65 11.97
CA GLN A 578 18.88 -25.06 12.76
C GLN A 578 20.20 -25.20 12.02
N ALA A 579 21.21 -24.43 12.46
CA ALA A 579 22.55 -24.40 11.85
C ALA A 579 22.47 -24.18 10.33
N ILE A 580 21.67 -23.20 9.92
CA ILE A 580 21.46 -22.86 8.51
C ILE A 580 22.72 -22.17 8.00
N THR A 581 23.32 -22.73 6.96
CA THR A 581 24.40 -22.08 6.21
C THR A 581 23.88 -21.68 4.83
N ALA A 582 24.22 -20.48 4.40
CA ALA A 582 23.88 -19.96 3.08
C ALA A 582 25.14 -19.52 2.36
N SER A 583 25.16 -19.75 1.05
CA SER A 583 26.23 -19.35 0.15
C SER A 583 25.62 -18.93 -1.18
N ALA A 584 26.28 -17.99 -1.86
CA ALA A 584 25.87 -17.55 -3.18
C ALA A 584 27.01 -17.75 -4.18
N ASN A 585 26.65 -18.10 -5.41
CA ASN A 585 27.52 -17.96 -6.59
C ASN A 585 26.98 -16.80 -7.45
N GLU A 586 27.48 -16.65 -8.68
CA GLU A 586 27.13 -15.55 -9.60
C GLU A 586 25.62 -15.33 -9.73
N ASP A 587 24.83 -16.39 -9.96
CA ASP A 587 23.38 -16.31 -10.17
C ASP A 587 22.60 -17.26 -9.27
N SER A 588 23.23 -17.90 -8.28
CA SER A 588 22.59 -18.97 -7.51
C SER A 588 22.71 -18.74 -6.00
N ALA A 589 21.65 -19.08 -5.26
CA ALA A 589 21.68 -19.18 -3.81
C ALA A 589 21.61 -20.65 -3.40
N SER A 590 22.47 -21.06 -2.47
CA SER A 590 22.48 -22.40 -1.89
C SER A 590 22.39 -22.32 -0.37
N LEU A 591 21.39 -22.98 0.18
CA LEU A 591 21.13 -23.10 1.61
C LEU A 591 21.26 -24.57 2.03
N SER A 592 21.82 -24.82 3.21
CA SER A 592 21.82 -26.12 3.86
C SER A 592 21.62 -25.97 5.37
N TRP A 593 21.05 -26.99 6.00
CA TRP A 593 20.67 -26.93 7.41
C TRP A 593 20.72 -28.31 8.08
N LYS A 594 20.61 -28.33 9.41
CA LYS A 594 20.49 -29.57 10.18
C LYS A 594 19.02 -29.93 10.40
N ASN A 595 18.69 -31.22 10.27
CA ASN A 595 17.37 -31.72 10.66
C ASN A 595 17.15 -31.50 12.18
N PRO A 596 16.12 -30.74 12.58
CA PRO A 596 15.90 -30.39 13.98
C PRO A 596 15.39 -31.56 14.82
N ALA A 597 14.69 -32.52 14.21
CA ALA A 597 14.10 -33.66 14.91
C ALA A 597 14.01 -34.89 13.99
N ALA A 598 15.09 -35.68 13.94
CA ALA A 598 15.14 -36.89 13.13
C ALA A 598 13.96 -37.84 13.42
N GLY A 599 13.33 -38.36 12.36
CA GLY A 599 12.17 -39.24 12.46
C GLY A 599 10.83 -38.54 12.73
N LEU A 600 10.83 -37.24 13.04
CA LEU A 600 9.62 -36.43 13.28
C LEU A 600 9.37 -35.35 12.23
N VAL A 601 10.34 -35.08 11.36
CA VAL A 601 10.24 -34.13 10.24
C VAL A 601 10.00 -34.90 8.94
N SER A 602 9.01 -34.47 8.16
CA SER A 602 8.65 -35.04 6.85
C SER A 602 9.20 -34.22 5.67
N GLY A 603 9.49 -32.93 5.89
CA GLY A 603 10.06 -32.05 4.86
C GLY A 603 10.29 -30.63 5.38
N TYR A 604 10.58 -29.72 4.44
CA TYR A 604 10.92 -28.32 4.70
C TYR A 604 10.25 -27.41 3.67
N VAL A 605 9.91 -26.20 4.10
CA VAL A 605 9.43 -25.12 3.24
C VAL A 605 10.44 -23.98 3.31
N VAL A 606 10.86 -23.48 2.15
CA VAL A 606 11.77 -22.34 2.02
C VAL A 606 10.96 -21.16 1.54
N TYR A 607 11.00 -20.07 2.30
CA TYR A 607 10.42 -18.78 1.96
C TYR A 607 11.53 -17.81 1.57
N ARG A 608 11.23 -16.93 0.60
CA ARG A 608 12.16 -15.92 0.08
C ARG A 608 11.46 -14.57 -0.01
N SER A 609 12.20 -13.50 0.28
CA SER A 609 11.83 -12.12 0.04
C SER A 609 12.98 -11.32 -0.58
N THR A 610 12.66 -10.22 -1.26
CA THR A 610 13.63 -9.19 -1.67
C THR A 610 13.63 -7.99 -0.72
N ARG A 611 12.81 -8.02 0.33
CA ARG A 611 12.74 -7.01 1.39
C ARG A 611 12.94 -7.67 2.75
N PRO A 612 13.71 -7.06 3.66
CA PRO A 612 13.87 -7.60 5.00
C PRO A 612 12.54 -7.57 5.76
N GLY A 613 12.21 -8.64 6.49
CA GLY A 613 11.08 -8.70 7.42
C GLY A 613 9.67 -8.77 6.83
N GLU A 614 9.49 -8.55 5.51
CA GLU A 614 8.17 -8.57 4.86
C GLU A 614 8.24 -9.16 3.44
N GLY A 615 7.08 -9.42 2.82
CA GLY A 615 7.01 -9.81 1.40
C GLY A 615 7.49 -11.24 1.10
N TYR A 616 7.58 -12.10 2.11
CA TYR A 616 7.98 -13.49 1.95
C TYR A 616 6.99 -14.29 1.11
N ALA A 617 7.50 -14.94 0.06
CA ALA A 617 6.79 -15.91 -0.77
C ALA A 617 7.43 -17.30 -0.66
N GLU A 618 6.63 -18.36 -0.83
CA GLU A 618 7.15 -19.73 -0.87
C GLU A 618 8.04 -19.91 -2.11
N ALA A 619 9.32 -20.20 -1.89
CA ALA A 619 10.30 -20.47 -2.95
C ALA A 619 10.36 -21.96 -3.30
N ALA A 620 10.27 -22.85 -2.30
CA ALA A 620 10.31 -24.30 -2.53
C ALA A 620 9.77 -25.13 -1.36
N ARG A 621 9.42 -26.38 -1.66
CA ARG A 621 9.24 -27.48 -0.70
C ARG A 621 10.20 -28.60 -1.01
N THR A 622 10.90 -29.12 0.01
CA THR A 622 11.91 -30.16 -0.17
C THR A 622 11.95 -31.12 1.02
N ALA A 623 12.23 -32.39 0.78
CA ALA A 623 12.53 -33.36 1.84
C ALA A 623 14.03 -33.37 2.21
N ALA A 624 14.89 -32.78 1.37
CA ALA A 624 16.32 -32.69 1.61
C ALA A 624 16.65 -31.58 2.62
N THR A 625 17.78 -31.72 3.31
CA THR A 625 18.31 -30.69 4.23
C THR A 625 19.15 -29.63 3.51
N SER A 626 18.87 -29.42 2.23
CA SER A 626 19.54 -28.46 1.36
C SER A 626 18.60 -28.01 0.24
N PHE A 627 18.81 -26.78 -0.22
CA PHE A 627 18.06 -26.16 -1.30
C PHE A 627 19.00 -25.25 -2.09
N THR A 628 18.93 -25.34 -3.42
CA THR A 628 19.65 -24.46 -4.33
C THR A 628 18.67 -23.94 -5.37
N GLU A 629 18.77 -22.65 -5.67
CA GLU A 629 18.00 -22.02 -6.74
C GLU A 629 18.87 -21.07 -7.55
N THR A 630 18.44 -20.86 -8.79
CA THR A 630 18.96 -19.81 -9.67
C THR A 630 18.06 -18.58 -9.56
N LEU A 631 18.69 -17.41 -9.44
CA LEU A 631 18.11 -16.11 -9.20
C LEU A 631 18.42 -15.18 -10.38
N SER A 632 17.84 -13.97 -10.37
CA SER A 632 17.99 -13.00 -11.46
C SER A 632 19.45 -12.75 -11.85
N GLU A 633 19.72 -12.59 -13.15
CA GLU A 633 21.04 -12.23 -13.69
C GLU A 633 21.57 -10.89 -13.17
N GLN A 634 20.70 -9.99 -12.68
CA GLN A 634 21.06 -8.63 -12.26
C GLN A 634 21.63 -8.53 -10.82
N GLY A 635 21.72 -9.64 -10.09
CA GLY A 635 22.19 -9.64 -8.70
C GLY A 635 21.21 -8.96 -7.73
N GLY A 636 21.44 -9.13 -6.43
CA GLY A 636 20.62 -8.52 -5.38
C GLY A 636 20.72 -9.21 -4.03
N THR A 637 20.20 -8.55 -3.00
CA THR A 637 20.06 -9.15 -1.66
C THR A 637 18.72 -9.87 -1.56
N TYR A 638 18.77 -11.12 -1.11
CA TYR A 638 17.62 -11.97 -0.86
C TYR A 638 17.58 -12.36 0.62
N TYR A 639 16.38 -12.47 1.15
CA TYR A 639 16.12 -12.84 2.53
C TYR A 639 15.39 -14.17 2.56
N TYR A 640 15.88 -15.12 3.35
CA TYR A 640 15.30 -16.46 3.44
C TYR A 640 14.81 -16.75 4.85
N GLN A 641 13.72 -17.51 4.93
CA GLN A 641 13.24 -18.12 6.16
C GLN A 641 12.77 -19.53 5.86
N LEU A 642 13.00 -20.45 6.79
CA LEU A 642 12.68 -21.86 6.60
C LEU A 642 11.73 -22.35 7.68
N ALA A 643 10.80 -23.22 7.31
CA ALA A 643 9.98 -23.99 8.24
C ALA A 643 10.24 -25.49 8.04
N ALA A 644 10.25 -26.25 9.14
CA ALA A 644 10.23 -27.70 9.11
C ALA A 644 8.77 -28.17 9.15
N GLN A 645 8.43 -29.15 8.32
CA GLN A 645 7.13 -29.80 8.36
C GLN A 645 7.23 -31.07 9.22
N SER A 646 6.36 -31.17 10.23
CA SER A 646 6.28 -32.36 11.07
C SER A 646 5.74 -33.56 10.27
N ARG A 647 5.88 -34.77 10.81
CA ARG A 647 5.27 -35.98 10.25
C ARG A 647 3.74 -35.97 10.30
N THR A 648 3.15 -35.17 11.19
CA THR A 648 1.70 -34.98 11.35
C THR A 648 1.16 -33.87 10.43
N GLY A 649 2.04 -33.08 9.80
CA GLY A 649 1.74 -32.17 8.70
C GLY A 649 1.89 -30.68 9.03
N GLU A 650 2.04 -30.33 10.31
CA GLU A 650 2.16 -28.96 10.80
C GLU A 650 3.52 -28.36 10.47
N LEU A 651 3.53 -27.06 10.15
CA LEU A 651 4.76 -26.31 9.99
C LEU A 651 5.25 -25.79 11.34
N SER A 652 6.57 -25.85 11.55
CA SER A 652 7.22 -25.11 12.62
C SER A 652 7.00 -23.61 12.44
N VAL A 653 7.30 -22.84 13.49
CA VAL A 653 7.58 -21.41 13.30
C VAL A 653 8.72 -21.20 12.29
N LEU A 654 8.83 -20.01 11.71
CA LEU A 654 9.89 -19.68 10.77
C LEU A 654 11.25 -19.60 11.48
N SER A 655 12.32 -19.98 10.77
CA SER A 655 13.71 -19.75 11.20
C SER A 655 14.00 -18.26 11.35
N GLN A 656 15.14 -17.93 11.96
CA GLN A 656 15.70 -16.59 11.81
C GLN A 656 15.88 -16.26 10.32
N GLU A 657 15.74 -14.98 9.99
CA GLU A 657 15.97 -14.46 8.65
C GLU A 657 17.44 -14.63 8.27
N ILE A 658 17.68 -15.20 7.09
CA ILE A 658 19.00 -15.32 6.49
C ILE A 658 19.12 -14.30 5.37
N THR A 659 20.01 -13.33 5.54
CA THR A 659 20.33 -12.34 4.51
C THR A 659 21.45 -12.88 3.63
N LEU A 660 21.22 -12.95 2.32
CA LEU A 660 22.18 -13.45 1.34
C LEU A 660 22.27 -12.49 0.15
N PHE A 661 23.47 -11.96 -0.11
CA PHE A 661 23.75 -11.19 -1.31
C PHE A 661 24.19 -12.10 -2.46
N VAL A 662 23.51 -12.04 -3.59
CA VAL A 662 23.83 -12.76 -4.83
C VAL A 662 24.41 -11.75 -5.83
N PRO A 663 25.68 -11.90 -6.26
CA PRO A 663 26.38 -10.89 -7.06
C PRO A 663 25.76 -10.56 -8.44
N GLY A 664 25.04 -11.50 -9.05
CA GLY A 664 24.59 -11.42 -10.44
C GLY A 664 25.65 -11.90 -11.43
N ILE A 665 25.24 -12.29 -12.64
CA ILE A 665 26.16 -12.59 -13.74
C ILE A 665 26.72 -11.26 -14.24
N PRO A 666 28.05 -11.08 -14.36
CA PRO A 666 28.60 -9.88 -14.95
C PRO A 666 28.04 -9.69 -16.37
N LYS A 667 27.27 -8.61 -16.58
CA LYS A 667 26.75 -8.30 -17.91
C LYS A 667 27.91 -8.20 -18.91
N PRO A 668 27.77 -8.73 -20.14
CA PRO A 668 28.73 -8.46 -21.18
C PRO A 668 28.86 -6.94 -21.34
N LYS A 669 30.11 -6.49 -21.36
CA LYS A 669 30.49 -5.09 -21.52
C LYS A 669 29.92 -4.54 -22.84
N THR A 670 28.81 -3.81 -22.77
CA THR A 670 28.10 -3.27 -23.94
C THR A 670 27.91 -1.76 -23.84
N LEU A 671 27.51 -1.12 -24.94
CA LEU A 671 27.01 0.26 -24.93
C LEU A 671 25.53 0.22 -24.48
N GLU A 672 25.22 0.82 -23.33
CA GLU A 672 23.92 0.68 -22.68
C GLU A 672 23.16 2.00 -22.52
N ILE A 673 21.84 1.96 -22.57
CA ILE A 673 20.95 3.04 -22.15
C ILE A 673 20.81 3.00 -20.63
N SER A 674 21.37 3.97 -19.91
CA SER A 674 21.30 4.03 -18.44
C SER A 674 20.12 4.82 -17.91
N LYS A 675 19.70 5.88 -18.62
CA LYS A 675 18.61 6.77 -18.20
C LYS A 675 17.81 7.26 -19.41
N VAL A 676 16.49 7.34 -19.26
CA VAL A 676 15.60 8.05 -20.20
C VAL A 676 14.82 9.08 -19.40
N ASP A 677 15.00 10.35 -19.78
CA ASP A 677 14.40 11.51 -19.15
C ASP A 677 13.43 12.18 -20.14
N ILE A 678 12.20 11.67 -20.14
CA ILE A 678 11.05 12.20 -20.86
C ILE A 678 9.89 12.15 -19.88
N ASP A 679 9.41 13.31 -19.46
CA ASP A 679 8.28 13.42 -18.53
C ASP A 679 6.97 13.16 -19.28
N HIS A 680 6.62 14.06 -20.20
CA HIS A 680 5.35 14.06 -20.92
C HIS A 680 5.51 14.63 -22.33
N ILE A 681 4.67 14.19 -23.26
CA ILE A 681 4.62 14.73 -24.63
C ILE A 681 3.34 15.54 -24.79
N PHE A 682 3.47 16.84 -25.08
CA PHE A 682 2.32 17.72 -25.31
C PHE A 682 1.84 17.61 -26.76
N SER A 683 0.59 17.20 -26.94
CA SER A 683 0.00 17.04 -28.28
C SER A 683 0.04 18.32 -29.11
N ALA A 684 -0.22 19.49 -28.51
CA ALA A 684 -0.14 20.78 -29.19
C ALA A 684 1.32 21.16 -29.58
N GLY A 685 2.32 20.59 -28.91
CA GLY A 685 3.75 20.83 -29.15
C GLY A 685 4.35 19.99 -30.29
N TYR A 686 3.56 19.24 -31.05
CA TYR A 686 4.07 18.27 -32.01
C TYR A 686 5.02 18.85 -33.08
N LYS A 687 4.81 20.10 -33.49
CA LYS A 687 5.70 20.83 -34.41
C LYS A 687 7.00 21.29 -33.74
N TYR A 688 6.93 21.66 -32.46
CA TYR A 688 8.09 22.08 -31.68
C TYR A 688 9.12 20.95 -31.57
N TYR A 689 8.66 19.71 -31.36
CA TYR A 689 9.52 18.54 -31.20
C TYR A 689 10.28 18.11 -32.46
N VAL A 690 9.96 18.66 -33.63
CA VAL A 690 10.72 18.41 -34.86
C VAL A 690 12.14 18.98 -34.75
N ASN A 691 12.27 20.16 -34.15
CA ASN A 691 13.53 20.88 -34.05
C ASN A 691 14.09 20.91 -32.63
N ASN A 692 13.25 20.70 -31.62
CA ASN A 692 13.62 20.75 -30.21
C ASN A 692 13.45 19.38 -29.54
N PRO A 693 14.24 19.08 -28.50
CA PRO A 693 14.16 17.79 -27.85
C PRO A 693 12.84 17.61 -27.08
N VAL A 694 12.23 16.44 -27.18
CA VAL A 694 11.14 15.98 -26.29
C VAL A 694 11.67 15.53 -24.91
N GLY A 695 12.97 15.22 -24.85
CA GLY A 695 13.69 14.90 -23.62
C GLY A 695 15.09 14.37 -23.95
N THR A 696 15.69 13.62 -23.01
CA THR A 696 17.06 13.12 -23.15
C THR A 696 17.18 11.63 -22.85
N ILE A 697 18.21 11.01 -23.41
CA ILE A 697 18.62 9.65 -23.10
C ILE A 697 20.11 9.65 -22.74
N THR A 698 20.47 8.97 -21.67
CA THR A 698 21.87 8.77 -21.27
C THR A 698 22.33 7.42 -21.76
N VAL A 699 23.41 7.42 -22.53
CA VAL A 699 24.08 6.23 -23.03
C VAL A 699 25.43 6.11 -22.34
N VAL A 700 25.76 4.93 -21.81
CA VAL A 700 26.99 4.63 -21.08
C VAL A 700 27.77 3.57 -21.82
N ASN A 701 29.05 3.82 -22.07
CA ASN A 701 29.91 2.87 -22.77
C ASN A 701 30.68 1.98 -21.80
N ASN A 702 30.08 0.83 -21.46
CA ASN A 702 30.72 -0.15 -20.60
C ASN A 702 31.61 -1.14 -21.38
N THR A 703 31.80 -0.98 -22.69
CA THR A 703 32.55 -1.93 -23.56
C THR A 703 34.04 -2.05 -23.22
N GLY A 704 34.61 -1.08 -22.49
CA GLY A 704 36.05 -0.98 -22.25
C GLY A 704 36.89 -0.57 -23.47
N LYS A 705 36.25 -0.25 -24.60
CA LYS A 705 36.86 0.29 -25.83
C LYS A 705 36.08 1.54 -26.28
N ASN A 706 36.67 2.35 -27.16
CA ASN A 706 35.92 3.46 -27.77
C ASN A 706 34.92 2.92 -28.80
N VAL A 707 33.65 3.31 -28.70
CA VAL A 707 32.62 2.98 -29.70
C VAL A 707 32.45 4.15 -30.66
N VAL A 708 32.44 3.88 -31.96
CA VAL A 708 32.28 4.90 -33.01
C VAL A 708 30.99 4.67 -33.79
N ASN A 709 30.37 5.75 -34.23
CA ASN A 709 29.13 5.74 -35.03
C ASN A 709 27.98 4.94 -34.37
N ALA A 710 27.81 5.08 -33.05
CA ALA A 710 26.66 4.48 -32.37
C ALA A 710 25.38 5.24 -32.74
N LYS A 711 24.36 4.53 -33.21
CA LYS A 711 23.08 5.08 -33.60
C LYS A 711 22.08 4.95 -32.45
N VAL A 712 21.51 6.07 -32.03
CA VAL A 712 20.44 6.16 -31.03
C VAL A 712 19.13 6.48 -31.76
N SER A 713 18.09 5.70 -31.46
CA SER A 713 16.78 5.77 -32.11
C SER A 713 15.66 5.92 -31.09
N PHE A 714 14.67 6.76 -31.37
CA PHE A 714 13.45 6.95 -30.59
C PHE A 714 12.20 6.80 -31.47
N PHE A 715 11.26 5.96 -31.04
CA PHE A 715 10.05 5.65 -31.81
C PHE A 715 8.80 5.57 -30.91
N LEU A 716 7.71 6.17 -31.37
CA LEU A 716 6.39 6.07 -30.75
C LEU A 716 5.43 5.41 -31.72
N LYS A 717 5.00 4.20 -31.38
CA LYS A 717 4.10 3.42 -32.22
C LYS A 717 2.81 4.21 -32.50
N ASP A 718 2.33 4.17 -33.75
CA ASP A 718 1.13 4.84 -34.27
C ASP A 718 1.17 6.38 -34.34
N TYR A 719 2.03 7.04 -33.56
CA TYR A 719 2.14 8.51 -33.48
C TYR A 719 3.37 9.09 -34.15
N THR A 720 4.36 8.26 -34.52
CA THR A 720 5.47 8.65 -35.42
C THR A 720 5.44 7.81 -36.67
N ASP A 721 5.61 8.44 -37.84
CA ASP A 721 5.67 7.72 -39.12
C ASP A 721 7.05 7.07 -39.33
N PHE A 722 8.11 7.66 -38.76
CA PHE A 722 9.49 7.17 -38.78
C PHE A 722 10.15 7.40 -37.41
N PRO A 723 11.09 6.52 -36.99
CA PRO A 723 11.89 6.76 -35.79
C PRO A 723 12.78 7.98 -35.96
N TYR A 724 12.97 8.73 -34.88
CA TYR A 724 14.03 9.74 -34.81
C TYR A 724 15.36 9.04 -34.59
N ASP A 725 16.32 9.27 -35.48
CA ASP A 725 17.66 8.67 -35.43
C ASP A 725 18.72 9.76 -35.26
N THR A 726 19.68 9.52 -34.36
CA THR A 726 20.89 10.35 -34.22
C THR A 726 22.13 9.47 -34.06
N VAL A 727 23.29 9.97 -34.52
CA VAL A 727 24.55 9.21 -34.51
C VAL A 727 25.55 9.87 -33.59
N LEU A 728 26.00 9.13 -32.58
CA LEU A 728 27.12 9.47 -31.72
C LEU A 728 28.41 9.10 -32.45
N ARG A 729 29.17 10.12 -32.87
CA ARG A 729 30.41 9.91 -33.63
C ARG A 729 31.43 9.08 -32.86
N LYS A 730 31.55 9.32 -31.56
CA LYS A 730 32.45 8.62 -30.65
C LYS A 730 31.90 8.66 -29.22
N VAL A 731 31.95 7.53 -28.54
CA VAL A 731 31.75 7.41 -27.09
C VAL A 731 32.99 6.71 -26.54
N ASN A 732 33.74 7.35 -25.65
CA ASN A 732 34.94 6.78 -25.05
C ASN A 732 34.58 5.66 -24.08
N ALA A 733 35.54 4.77 -23.78
CA ALA A 733 35.34 3.76 -22.75
C ALA A 733 34.98 4.41 -21.40
N ASP A 734 34.01 3.84 -20.70
CA ASP A 734 33.50 4.28 -19.39
C ASP A 734 32.92 5.71 -19.37
N GLU A 735 32.65 6.29 -20.55
CA GLU A 735 32.02 7.61 -20.70
C GLU A 735 30.49 7.49 -20.69
N GLU A 736 29.84 8.46 -20.03
CA GLU A 736 28.40 8.69 -20.13
C GLU A 736 28.11 9.88 -21.07
N VAL A 737 27.22 9.68 -22.03
CA VAL A 737 26.83 10.71 -23.01
C VAL A 737 25.32 10.93 -22.92
N VAL A 738 24.93 12.18 -22.68
CA VAL A 738 23.52 12.61 -22.69
C VAL A 738 23.16 13.05 -24.12
N VAL A 739 22.13 12.42 -24.67
CA VAL A 739 21.71 12.61 -26.05
C VAL A 739 20.31 13.22 -26.07
N PRO A 740 20.12 14.41 -26.68
CA PRO A 740 18.80 14.99 -26.86
C PRO A 740 18.00 14.20 -27.91
N LEU A 741 16.75 13.87 -27.57
CA LEU A 741 15.82 13.14 -28.44
C LEU A 741 14.78 14.09 -29.01
N LYS A 742 14.64 14.13 -30.34
CA LYS A 742 13.56 14.86 -31.03
C LYS A 742 12.46 13.89 -31.47
N ALA A 743 11.32 14.40 -31.91
CA ALA A 743 10.20 13.57 -32.35
C ALA A 743 9.50 14.16 -33.59
N THR A 744 9.28 13.33 -34.61
CA THR A 744 8.44 13.67 -35.78
C THR A 744 7.06 13.05 -35.61
N LEU A 745 6.25 13.66 -34.75
CA LEU A 745 4.90 13.22 -34.43
C LEU A 745 3.94 13.53 -35.61
N ASN A 746 3.05 12.59 -35.93
CA ASN A 746 2.01 12.77 -36.94
C ASN A 746 0.74 13.39 -36.33
N ASN A 747 -0.19 13.83 -37.19
CA ASN A 747 -1.40 14.55 -36.78
C ASN A 747 -2.38 13.75 -35.90
N LYS A 748 -2.21 12.43 -35.76
CA LYS A 748 -3.06 11.63 -34.85
C LYS A 748 -2.91 12.06 -33.40
N VAL A 749 -1.78 12.67 -33.05
CA VAL A 749 -1.53 13.21 -31.70
C VAL A 749 -2.60 14.24 -31.29
N LEU A 750 -3.16 15.00 -32.25
CA LEU A 750 -4.22 15.98 -31.99
C LEU A 750 -5.61 15.35 -31.78
N GLN A 751 -5.76 14.03 -31.95
CA GLN A 751 -7.00 13.30 -31.68
C GLN A 751 -7.11 12.84 -30.21
N ILE A 752 -6.03 12.96 -29.43
CA ILE A 752 -5.98 12.57 -28.03
C ILE A 752 -6.78 13.57 -27.19
N SER A 753 -7.92 13.13 -26.66
CA SER A 753 -8.79 13.95 -25.79
C SER A 753 -8.45 13.84 -24.31
N GLU A 754 -7.77 12.77 -23.90
CA GLU A 754 -7.40 12.46 -22.51
C GLU A 754 -5.97 11.92 -22.46
N ASP A 755 -5.27 12.13 -21.35
CA ASP A 755 -3.87 11.75 -21.18
C ASP A 755 -3.70 10.23 -21.40
N THR A 756 -2.90 9.87 -22.40
CA THR A 756 -2.83 8.50 -22.91
C THR A 756 -1.42 7.93 -22.76
N PRO A 757 -1.21 6.85 -21.97
CA PRO A 757 0.08 6.19 -21.86
C PRO A 757 0.36 5.33 -23.11
N ILE A 758 1.49 5.57 -23.77
CA ILE A 758 1.95 4.88 -24.97
C ILE A 758 3.30 4.22 -24.72
N GLN A 759 3.51 3.02 -25.24
CA GLN A 759 4.81 2.36 -25.20
C GLN A 759 5.77 3.03 -26.18
N ALA A 760 6.83 3.64 -25.64
CA ALA A 760 7.91 4.24 -26.41
C ALA A 760 9.10 3.29 -26.49
N GLN A 761 9.72 3.22 -27.66
CA GLN A 761 10.89 2.40 -27.92
C GLN A 761 12.13 3.28 -28.08
N PHE A 762 13.16 2.95 -27.31
CA PHE A 762 14.49 3.57 -27.36
C PHE A 762 15.49 2.50 -27.77
N THR A 763 16.34 2.77 -28.75
CA THR A 763 17.32 1.80 -29.22
C THR A 763 18.68 2.44 -29.33
N VAL A 764 19.73 1.75 -28.90
CA VAL A 764 21.12 2.08 -29.22
C VAL A 764 21.72 0.91 -30.00
N SER A 765 22.30 1.21 -31.15
CA SER A 765 22.92 0.23 -32.05
C SER A 765 24.35 0.67 -32.39
N TYR A 766 25.29 -0.27 -32.41
CA TYR A 766 26.69 0.01 -32.70
C TYR A 766 27.38 -1.23 -33.30
N MET A 767 28.51 -1.03 -33.97
CA MET A 767 29.30 -2.14 -34.52
C MET A 767 30.36 -2.58 -33.51
N ASP A 768 30.42 -3.88 -33.25
CA ASP A 768 31.46 -4.52 -32.44
C ASP A 768 32.00 -5.76 -33.16
N GLU A 769 33.31 -5.79 -33.40
CA GLU A 769 34.02 -6.88 -34.11
C GLU A 769 33.36 -7.32 -35.44
N GLY A 770 32.73 -6.38 -36.15
CA GLY A 770 32.09 -6.63 -37.44
C GLY A 770 30.63 -7.10 -37.36
N ALA A 771 30.07 -7.25 -36.15
CA ALA A 771 28.66 -7.53 -35.93
C ALA A 771 27.94 -6.29 -35.36
N GLU A 772 26.72 -6.05 -35.82
CA GLU A 772 25.84 -5.04 -35.23
C GLU A 772 25.32 -5.54 -33.88
N LYS A 773 25.52 -4.75 -32.84
CA LYS A 773 24.98 -4.95 -31.49
C LYS A 773 23.90 -3.90 -31.26
N THR A 774 22.74 -4.36 -30.83
CA THR A 774 21.58 -3.50 -30.60
C THR A 774 21.02 -3.77 -29.22
N GLN A 775 20.78 -2.70 -28.47
CA GLN A 775 20.07 -2.73 -27.20
C GLN A 775 18.80 -1.89 -27.32
N THR A 776 17.67 -2.44 -26.89
CA THR A 776 16.38 -1.77 -26.92
C THR A 776 15.80 -1.68 -25.52
N LEU A 777 15.31 -0.50 -25.16
CA LEU A 777 14.55 -0.21 -23.94
C LEU A 777 13.14 0.23 -24.34
N ASN A 778 12.12 -0.44 -23.81
CA ASN A 778 10.74 0.00 -23.94
C ASN A 778 10.30 0.64 -22.62
N LYS A 779 9.77 1.87 -22.68
CA LYS A 779 9.29 2.60 -21.51
C LYS A 779 7.92 3.22 -21.83
N PRO A 780 6.91 3.11 -20.96
CA PRO A 780 5.68 3.86 -21.14
C PRO A 780 5.95 5.37 -20.99
N ILE A 781 5.40 6.17 -21.90
CA ILE A 781 5.39 7.64 -21.84
C ILE A 781 3.94 8.11 -22.03
N THR A 782 3.54 9.14 -21.30
CA THR A 782 2.21 9.73 -21.44
C THR A 782 2.22 10.84 -22.49
N ILE A 783 1.35 10.72 -23.49
CA ILE A 783 1.00 11.83 -24.39
C ILE A 783 -0.21 12.53 -23.77
N LEU A 784 -0.05 13.81 -23.43
CA LEU A 784 -1.10 14.60 -22.79
C LEU A 784 -2.15 15.03 -23.79
N SER A 785 -3.36 15.34 -23.30
CA SER A 785 -4.49 15.75 -24.14
C SER A 785 -4.13 16.90 -25.11
N ARG A 786 -4.89 17.01 -26.20
CA ARG A 786 -4.71 18.08 -27.21
C ARG A 786 -4.87 19.50 -26.66
N THR A 787 -5.50 19.64 -25.49
CA THR A 787 -5.70 20.93 -24.81
C THR A 787 -4.64 21.18 -23.72
N ALA A 788 -3.82 20.18 -23.38
CA ALA A 788 -2.86 20.30 -22.29
C ALA A 788 -1.73 21.28 -22.61
N ILE A 789 -1.41 22.12 -21.63
CA ILE A 789 -0.26 23.03 -21.64
C ILE A 789 0.41 23.00 -20.26
N VAL A 790 1.67 23.40 -20.19
CA VAL A 790 2.31 23.82 -18.94
C VAL A 790 2.93 25.19 -19.16
N TRP A 791 3.00 25.97 -18.10
CA TRP A 791 3.43 27.38 -18.13
C TRP A 791 4.91 27.57 -17.80
N ASP A 792 5.74 26.55 -18.05
CA ASP A 792 7.21 26.64 -17.97
C ASP A 792 7.78 27.62 -19.01
N ASP A 793 7.16 27.69 -20.19
CA ASP A 793 7.47 28.59 -21.29
C ASP A 793 6.17 29.18 -21.86
N ALA A 794 5.73 30.30 -21.31
CA ALA A 794 4.48 30.98 -21.66
C ALA A 794 4.22 31.20 -23.18
N PRO A 795 5.24 31.48 -24.03
CA PRO A 795 5.10 31.46 -25.50
C PRO A 795 4.41 30.22 -26.11
N ARG A 796 4.39 29.09 -25.41
CA ARG A 796 3.75 27.83 -25.85
C ARG A 796 2.26 28.00 -26.18
N ILE A 797 1.56 28.94 -25.53
CA ILE A 797 0.16 29.25 -25.80
C ILE A 797 -0.08 29.64 -27.27
N THR A 798 0.93 30.13 -27.98
CA THR A 798 0.82 30.46 -29.41
C THR A 798 0.56 29.25 -30.32
N SER A 799 0.81 28.03 -29.84
CA SER A 799 0.37 26.79 -30.50
C SER A 799 -1.16 26.71 -30.65
N PHE A 800 -1.91 27.39 -29.77
CA PHE A 800 -3.37 27.44 -29.76
C PHE A 800 -3.93 28.62 -30.59
N VAL A 801 -3.08 29.58 -30.98
CA VAL A 801 -3.49 30.75 -31.77
C VAL A 801 -3.61 30.35 -33.24
N THR A 802 -4.82 30.06 -33.70
CA THR A 802 -5.10 29.32 -34.96
C THR A 802 -5.89 30.16 -35.98
N PRO A 803 -5.33 31.27 -36.51
CA PRO A 803 -6.06 32.20 -37.39
C PRO A 803 -6.49 31.59 -38.73
N ASN A 804 -5.84 30.51 -39.16
CA ASN A 804 -6.14 29.82 -40.41
C ASN A 804 -7.21 28.72 -40.26
N ASP A 805 -7.74 28.52 -39.07
CA ASP A 805 -8.79 27.55 -38.79
C ASP A 805 -10.08 27.87 -39.59
N PRO A 806 -10.68 26.93 -40.35
CA PRO A 806 -11.84 27.22 -41.20
C PRO A 806 -13.02 27.96 -40.52
N PRO A 807 -13.50 27.59 -39.32
CA PRO A 807 -14.60 28.30 -38.65
C PRO A 807 -14.21 29.74 -38.25
N VAL A 808 -12.95 29.97 -37.89
CA VAL A 808 -12.41 31.31 -37.60
C VAL A 808 -12.42 32.16 -38.86
N ARG A 809 -11.83 31.67 -39.95
CA ARG A 809 -11.80 32.40 -41.25
C ARG A 809 -13.20 32.72 -41.75
N GLN A 810 -14.15 31.80 -41.58
CA GLN A 810 -15.54 32.00 -41.95
C GLN A 810 -16.20 33.13 -41.15
N LEU A 811 -15.98 33.20 -39.84
CA LEU A 811 -16.49 34.29 -39.00
C LEU A 811 -15.86 35.64 -39.39
N LEU A 812 -14.55 35.68 -39.58
CA LEU A 812 -13.84 36.90 -39.97
C LEU A 812 -14.34 37.45 -41.33
N ALA A 813 -14.61 36.59 -42.29
CA ALA A 813 -15.17 36.98 -43.59
C ALA A 813 -16.57 37.61 -43.48
N GLN A 814 -17.34 37.29 -42.45
CA GLN A 814 -18.67 37.87 -42.20
C GLN A 814 -18.60 39.24 -41.51
N VAL A 815 -17.60 39.43 -40.63
CA VAL A 815 -17.50 40.62 -39.77
C VAL A 815 -16.69 41.74 -40.42
N LEU A 816 -15.61 41.41 -41.13
CA LEU A 816 -14.66 42.41 -41.63
C LEU A 816 -15.28 43.47 -42.57
N PRO A 817 -16.19 43.12 -43.52
CA PRO A 817 -16.84 44.12 -44.38
C PRO A 817 -17.69 45.15 -43.61
N LEU A 818 -18.11 44.84 -42.38
CA LEU A 818 -18.91 45.75 -41.56
C LEU A 818 -18.10 46.91 -40.98
N VAL A 819 -16.77 46.76 -40.85
CA VAL A 819 -15.88 47.82 -40.34
C VAL A 819 -15.95 49.06 -41.23
N ASP A 820 -15.86 48.84 -42.55
CA ASP A 820 -15.88 49.93 -43.53
C ASP A 820 -17.31 50.45 -43.77
N LYS A 821 -18.33 49.60 -43.64
CA LYS A 821 -19.74 50.02 -43.78
C LYS A 821 -20.19 50.94 -42.64
N ALA A 822 -19.69 50.74 -41.42
CA ALA A 822 -20.00 51.56 -40.26
C ALA A 822 -19.16 52.86 -40.19
N ALA A 823 -18.14 52.99 -41.04
CA ALA A 823 -17.10 54.02 -40.96
C ALA A 823 -17.51 55.43 -41.41
N GLN A 824 -18.77 55.68 -41.77
CA GLN A 824 -19.12 56.89 -42.52
C GLN A 824 -19.01 58.22 -41.73
N ASP A 825 -18.81 58.21 -40.39
CA ASP A 825 -18.77 59.44 -39.59
C ASP A 825 -17.77 59.46 -38.41
N GLU A 826 -16.77 58.57 -38.31
CA GLU A 826 -15.99 58.44 -37.06
C GLU A 826 -14.45 58.37 -37.24
N ASP A 827 -13.74 59.35 -36.63
CA ASP A 827 -12.30 59.59 -36.71
C ASP A 827 -11.48 58.76 -35.70
N LEU A 828 -11.55 57.42 -35.81
CA LEU A 828 -10.64 56.51 -35.09
C LEU A 828 -9.66 55.80 -36.04
N PRO A 829 -8.42 55.51 -35.59
CA PRO A 829 -7.46 54.72 -36.36
C PRO A 829 -8.04 53.39 -36.85
N GLN A 830 -7.72 53.00 -38.08
CA GLN A 830 -8.28 51.80 -38.71
C GLN A 830 -8.06 50.52 -37.90
N GLN A 831 -6.87 50.34 -37.32
CA GLN A 831 -6.59 49.16 -36.49
C GLN A 831 -7.46 49.12 -35.24
N LEU A 832 -7.71 50.26 -34.60
CA LEU A 832 -8.56 50.35 -33.42
C LEU A 832 -10.03 50.02 -33.75
N ARG A 833 -10.51 50.45 -34.92
CA ARG A 833 -11.84 50.06 -35.43
C ARG A 833 -11.97 48.55 -35.64
N LYS A 834 -10.94 47.90 -36.19
CA LYS A 834 -10.91 46.43 -36.32
C LYS A 834 -10.93 45.74 -34.96
N VAL A 835 -10.17 46.24 -33.99
CA VAL A 835 -10.14 45.68 -32.63
C VAL A 835 -11.52 45.76 -31.97
N ILE A 836 -12.18 46.92 -32.02
CA ILE A 836 -13.53 47.12 -31.46
C ILE A 836 -14.55 46.21 -32.18
N MET A 837 -14.49 46.12 -33.51
CA MET A 837 -15.41 45.26 -34.27
C MET A 837 -15.26 43.78 -33.88
N ILE A 838 -14.04 43.27 -33.74
CA ILE A 838 -13.81 41.89 -33.31
C ILE A 838 -14.30 41.67 -31.87
N TRP A 839 -14.01 42.62 -30.97
CA TRP A 839 -14.50 42.59 -29.59
C TRP A 839 -16.03 42.50 -29.53
N ASP A 840 -16.72 43.36 -30.27
CA ASP A 840 -18.18 43.40 -30.29
C ASP A 840 -18.80 42.22 -31.01
N ALA A 841 -18.18 41.71 -32.07
CA ALA A 841 -18.65 40.51 -32.77
C ALA A 841 -18.61 39.27 -31.87
N LEU A 842 -17.54 39.08 -31.10
CA LEU A 842 -17.45 37.99 -30.13
C LEU A 842 -18.51 38.14 -29.02
N ALA A 843 -18.68 39.36 -28.50
CA ALA A 843 -19.69 39.62 -27.49
C ALA A 843 -21.14 39.47 -28.04
N GLU A 844 -21.39 39.74 -29.32
CA GLU A 844 -22.71 39.56 -29.97
C GLU A 844 -23.03 38.08 -30.21
N ILE A 845 -22.03 37.26 -30.53
CA ILE A 845 -22.19 35.81 -30.63
C ILE A 845 -22.45 35.17 -29.25
N GLY A 846 -22.17 35.91 -28.17
CA GLY A 846 -22.43 35.54 -26.79
C GLY A 846 -21.23 34.91 -26.09
N ILE A 847 -20.00 35.20 -26.53
CA ILE A 847 -18.79 34.77 -25.83
C ILE A 847 -18.75 35.44 -24.45
N SER A 848 -18.56 34.64 -23.41
CA SER A 848 -18.50 35.12 -22.02
C SER A 848 -17.41 34.41 -21.22
N TYR A 849 -16.95 35.08 -20.16
CA TYR A 849 -15.96 34.54 -19.24
C TYR A 849 -16.57 33.57 -18.24
N LEU A 850 -15.93 32.42 -18.06
CA LEU A 850 -16.25 31.43 -17.03
C LEU A 850 -14.97 31.12 -16.25
N ALA A 851 -14.93 31.47 -14.97
CA ALA A 851 -13.77 31.20 -14.12
C ALA A 851 -13.64 29.70 -13.80
N ASP A 852 -12.43 29.14 -13.92
CA ASP A 852 -12.13 27.80 -13.42
C ASP A 852 -12.10 27.81 -11.87
N PRO A 853 -12.80 26.88 -11.18
CA PRO A 853 -12.72 26.72 -9.72
C PRO A 853 -11.31 26.44 -9.19
N THR A 854 -10.40 25.95 -10.03
CA THR A 854 -8.97 25.76 -9.73
C THR A 854 -8.20 26.49 -10.81
N SER A 855 -7.35 27.46 -10.47
CA SER A 855 -6.48 28.11 -11.47
C SER A 855 -5.05 27.58 -11.30
N PRO A 856 -4.64 26.54 -12.07
CA PRO A 856 -3.27 26.03 -12.06
C PRO A 856 -2.27 27.15 -12.30
N TYR A 857 -2.59 28.12 -13.15
CA TYR A 857 -1.73 29.27 -13.45
C TYR A 857 -1.16 29.97 -12.19
N ALA A 858 -1.99 30.21 -11.17
CA ALA A 858 -1.59 30.84 -9.92
C ALA A 858 -0.79 29.89 -8.99
N GLU A 859 -1.09 28.59 -9.01
CA GLU A 859 -0.39 27.58 -8.22
C GLU A 859 1.01 27.22 -8.79
N VAL A 860 1.18 27.23 -10.12
CA VAL A 860 2.46 26.91 -10.81
C VAL A 860 3.57 27.87 -10.39
N LYS A 861 3.30 29.18 -10.38
CA LYS A 861 4.30 30.20 -10.04
C LYS A 861 4.61 30.28 -8.54
N ALA A 862 3.74 29.75 -7.67
CA ALA A 862 3.92 29.79 -6.22
C ALA A 862 4.69 28.58 -5.66
N ASN A 863 4.52 27.38 -6.22
CA ASN A 863 4.99 26.14 -5.59
C ASN A 863 6.06 25.34 -6.36
N HIS A 864 6.50 25.78 -7.55
CA HIS A 864 7.46 25.05 -8.40
C HIS A 864 7.06 23.58 -8.74
N SER A 865 5.88 23.12 -8.33
CA SER A 865 5.20 21.97 -8.90
C SER A 865 4.74 22.36 -10.31
N MET A 866 4.89 21.48 -11.30
CA MET A 866 4.45 21.70 -12.69
C MET A 866 3.03 21.12 -12.92
N PRO A 867 1.92 21.71 -12.41
CA PRO A 867 0.60 21.21 -12.75
C PRO A 867 0.31 21.51 -14.23
N ILE A 868 -0.35 20.56 -14.88
CA ILE A 868 -0.80 20.66 -16.26
C ILE A 868 -2.07 21.51 -16.29
N ASP A 869 -2.12 22.48 -17.20
CA ASP A 869 -3.27 23.34 -17.45
C ASP A 869 -3.95 22.99 -18.79
N ARG A 870 -5.12 23.57 -19.11
CA ARG A 870 -5.87 23.25 -20.32
C ARG A 870 -6.38 24.47 -21.07
N VAL A 871 -5.85 24.70 -22.28
CA VAL A 871 -6.31 25.74 -23.21
C VAL A 871 -7.21 25.13 -24.27
N GLN A 872 -8.42 25.64 -24.41
CA GLN A 872 -9.34 25.35 -25.50
C GLN A 872 -8.82 25.96 -26.82
N PHE A 873 -8.98 25.22 -27.92
CA PHE A 873 -8.75 25.83 -29.22
C PHE A 873 -9.85 26.86 -29.52
N PRO A 874 -9.53 27.96 -30.24
CA PRO A 874 -10.49 29.01 -30.59
C PRO A 874 -11.82 28.50 -31.19
N ARG A 875 -11.81 27.46 -32.03
CA ARG A 875 -13.05 26.83 -32.53
C ARG A 875 -13.91 26.20 -31.43
N ASP A 876 -13.29 25.61 -30.42
CA ASP A 876 -13.97 24.98 -29.29
C ASP A 876 -14.57 26.07 -28.38
N THR A 877 -13.83 27.15 -28.10
CA THR A 877 -14.35 28.33 -27.37
C THR A 877 -15.52 28.99 -28.12
N LEU A 878 -15.43 29.13 -29.45
CA LEU A 878 -16.53 29.66 -30.28
C LEU A 878 -17.76 28.75 -30.24
N LYS A 879 -17.58 27.44 -30.12
CA LYS A 879 -18.65 26.45 -30.04
C LYS A 879 -19.32 26.42 -28.67
N LEU A 880 -18.53 26.48 -27.60
CA LEU A 880 -18.99 26.46 -26.21
C LEU A 880 -19.54 27.83 -25.76
N LYS A 881 -19.08 28.91 -26.39
CA LYS A 881 -19.39 30.32 -26.06
C LYS A 881 -18.92 30.75 -24.66
N THR A 882 -18.08 29.95 -24.03
CA THR A 882 -17.49 30.22 -22.72
C THR A 882 -16.03 29.80 -22.72
N GLY A 883 -15.20 30.55 -22.02
CA GLY A 883 -13.81 30.21 -21.76
C GLY A 883 -13.31 30.95 -20.53
N ASP A 884 -12.24 30.45 -19.94
CA ASP A 884 -11.50 31.14 -18.89
C ASP A 884 -10.51 32.17 -19.50
N CYS A 885 -9.50 32.57 -18.74
CA CYS A 885 -8.61 33.64 -19.15
C CYS A 885 -7.77 33.28 -20.40
N ASP A 886 -7.19 32.09 -20.40
CA ASP A 886 -6.31 31.58 -21.46
C ASP A 886 -7.05 31.16 -22.70
N ASP A 887 -8.23 30.56 -22.55
CA ASP A 887 -9.15 30.32 -23.65
C ASP A 887 -9.48 31.60 -24.41
N LEU A 888 -9.90 32.63 -23.67
CA LEU A 888 -10.31 33.92 -24.25
C LEU A 888 -9.12 34.70 -24.81
N THR A 889 -7.94 34.57 -24.20
CA THR A 889 -6.69 35.16 -24.73
C THR A 889 -6.31 34.51 -26.07
N ALA A 890 -6.33 33.18 -26.15
CA ALA A 890 -6.02 32.45 -27.39
C ALA A 890 -7.05 32.75 -28.49
N LEU A 891 -8.34 32.82 -28.15
CA LEU A 891 -9.41 33.20 -29.07
C LEU A 891 -9.23 34.64 -29.59
N LEU A 892 -9.03 35.62 -28.71
CA LEU A 892 -8.91 37.02 -29.11
C LEU A 892 -7.65 37.26 -29.96
N ALA A 893 -6.51 36.66 -29.58
CA ALA A 893 -5.29 36.68 -30.39
C ALA A 893 -5.53 36.09 -31.79
N THR A 894 -6.23 34.96 -31.87
CA THR A 894 -6.58 34.28 -33.12
C THR A 894 -7.41 35.16 -34.04
N MET A 895 -8.44 35.80 -33.49
CA MET A 895 -9.34 36.66 -34.26
C MET A 895 -8.66 37.93 -34.75
N LEU A 896 -7.85 38.57 -33.92
CA LEU A 896 -7.13 39.80 -34.25
C LEU A 896 -5.99 39.57 -35.25
N GLU A 897 -5.17 38.51 -35.06
CA GLU A 897 -4.13 38.14 -36.03
C GLU A 897 -4.74 37.76 -37.38
N GLY A 898 -5.91 37.11 -37.38
CA GLY A 898 -6.65 36.77 -38.60
C GLY A 898 -7.12 37.98 -39.43
N VAL A 899 -7.31 39.16 -38.82
CA VAL A 899 -7.63 40.42 -39.53
C VAL A 899 -6.41 41.32 -39.76
N GLY A 900 -5.21 40.80 -39.46
CA GLY A 900 -3.93 41.48 -39.66
C GLY A 900 -3.53 42.44 -38.53
N VAL A 901 -4.25 42.47 -37.40
CA VAL A 901 -3.87 43.23 -36.21
C VAL A 901 -2.84 42.40 -35.44
N GLN A 902 -1.62 42.91 -35.30
CA GLN A 902 -0.59 42.23 -34.51
C GLN A 902 -0.99 42.18 -33.04
N THR A 903 -0.80 41.04 -32.39
CA THR A 903 -1.10 40.86 -30.96
C THR A 903 0.13 40.46 -30.16
N ALA A 904 0.12 40.80 -28.88
CA ALA A 904 1.09 40.32 -27.92
C ALA A 904 0.38 39.92 -26.62
N ILE A 905 0.80 38.81 -26.04
CA ILE A 905 0.29 38.31 -24.77
C ILE A 905 1.07 38.99 -23.64
N MET A 906 0.36 39.41 -22.61
CA MET A 906 0.88 40.03 -21.40
C MET A 906 0.82 38.98 -20.29
N ASP A 907 1.96 38.37 -19.98
CA ASP A 907 2.14 37.36 -18.93
C ASP A 907 2.44 38.04 -17.60
N TYR A 908 1.43 38.11 -16.71
CA TYR A 908 1.56 38.61 -15.35
C TYR A 908 1.81 37.45 -14.36
N PRO A 909 2.30 37.72 -13.14
CA PRO A 909 2.46 36.69 -12.11
C PRO A 909 1.18 35.93 -11.75
N SER A 910 0.01 36.56 -11.80
CA SER A 910 -1.26 35.97 -11.34
C SER A 910 -2.35 35.82 -12.42
N HIS A 911 -2.11 36.31 -13.64
CA HIS A 911 -3.10 36.37 -14.72
C HIS A 911 -2.42 36.54 -16.10
N ILE A 912 -3.15 36.34 -17.19
CA ILE A 912 -2.68 36.71 -18.54
C ILE A 912 -3.66 37.64 -19.25
N ALA A 913 -3.15 38.50 -20.12
CA ALA A 913 -3.99 39.38 -20.92
C ALA A 913 -3.43 39.53 -22.34
N LEU A 914 -4.07 40.36 -23.15
CA LEU A 914 -3.66 40.58 -24.54
C LEU A 914 -3.47 42.07 -24.80
N MET A 915 -2.62 42.44 -25.75
CA MET A 915 -2.61 43.78 -26.33
C MET A 915 -2.55 43.73 -27.84
N ALA A 916 -3.12 44.75 -28.48
CA ALA A 916 -3.24 44.86 -29.93
C ALA A 916 -2.49 46.09 -30.46
N ASN A 917 -1.74 45.91 -31.55
CA ASN A 917 -0.95 46.99 -32.14
C ASN A 917 -1.86 48.01 -32.84
N THR A 918 -1.70 49.29 -32.54
CA THR A 918 -2.43 50.37 -33.23
C THR A 918 -1.84 50.72 -34.59
N GLY A 919 -0.59 50.33 -34.85
CA GLY A 919 0.20 50.72 -36.02
C GLY A 919 0.75 52.15 -35.95
N LEU A 920 0.56 52.84 -34.82
CA LEU A 920 0.96 54.23 -34.60
C LEU A 920 1.93 54.31 -33.44
N ASN A 921 2.87 55.26 -33.47
CA ASN A 921 3.89 55.44 -32.44
C ASN A 921 3.68 56.71 -31.60
N ASN A 922 2.61 57.46 -31.88
CA ASN A 922 2.30 58.73 -31.24
C ASN A 922 0.89 58.70 -30.65
N SER A 923 0.77 59.00 -29.35
CA SER A 923 -0.49 58.93 -28.62
C SER A 923 -1.53 59.94 -29.13
N LEU A 924 -1.09 61.04 -29.74
CA LEU A 924 -1.96 62.03 -30.38
C LEU A 924 -2.60 61.48 -31.67
N GLN A 925 -1.85 60.68 -32.44
CA GLN A 925 -2.38 60.01 -33.63
C GLN A 925 -3.35 58.88 -33.25
N VAL A 926 -3.02 58.12 -32.20
CA VAL A 926 -3.94 57.11 -31.63
C VAL A 926 -5.20 57.78 -31.08
N GLY A 927 -5.04 58.98 -30.50
CA GLY A 927 -6.12 59.73 -29.89
C GLY A 927 -6.46 59.26 -28.47
N LEU A 928 -5.54 58.59 -27.78
CA LEU A 928 -5.74 58.13 -26.40
C LEU A 928 -4.57 58.58 -25.52
N PRO A 929 -4.81 58.87 -24.23
CA PRO A 929 -3.75 59.29 -23.35
C PRO A 929 -2.73 58.16 -23.13
N TYR A 930 -1.45 58.53 -23.00
CA TYR A 930 -0.34 57.57 -22.91
C TYR A 930 -0.52 56.51 -21.81
N HIS A 931 -1.12 56.86 -20.67
CA HIS A 931 -1.40 55.90 -19.58
C HIS A 931 -2.47 54.85 -19.92
N ARG A 932 -3.20 54.98 -21.02
CA ARG A 932 -4.11 53.94 -21.54
C ARG A 932 -3.50 53.07 -22.63
N LEU A 933 -2.22 53.29 -22.95
CA LEU A 933 -1.50 52.62 -24.02
C LEU A 933 -0.24 51.95 -23.48
N VAL A 934 0.26 50.97 -24.22
CA VAL A 934 1.52 50.28 -23.94
C VAL A 934 2.51 50.57 -25.06
N GLN A 935 3.67 51.13 -24.74
CA GLN A 935 4.75 51.32 -25.72
C GLN A 935 5.54 50.01 -25.88
N TYR A 936 5.56 49.45 -27.09
CA TYR A 936 6.31 48.23 -27.40
C TYR A 936 6.76 48.19 -28.87
N ALA A 937 8.04 47.86 -29.11
CA ALA A 937 8.64 47.74 -30.45
C ALA A 937 8.32 48.93 -31.39
N ASP A 938 8.62 50.15 -30.91
CA ASP A 938 8.40 51.43 -31.61
C ASP A 938 6.95 51.77 -31.98
N SER A 939 5.97 51.05 -31.44
CA SER A 939 4.53 51.33 -31.63
C SER A 939 3.80 51.41 -30.29
N LEU A 940 2.63 52.04 -30.31
CA LEU A 940 1.68 52.07 -29.20
C LEU A 940 0.64 50.98 -29.39
N TRP A 941 0.37 50.27 -28.30
CA TRP A 941 -0.52 49.12 -28.26
C TRP A 941 -1.66 49.40 -27.30
N VAL A 942 -2.82 48.84 -27.60
CA VAL A 942 -4.03 48.94 -26.79
C VAL A 942 -4.13 47.65 -25.97
N PRO A 943 -3.95 47.72 -24.63
CA PRO A 943 -4.10 46.55 -23.76
C PRO A 943 -5.59 46.19 -23.64
N LEU A 944 -5.89 44.90 -23.60
CA LEU A 944 -7.23 44.32 -23.57
C LEU A 944 -7.29 43.26 -22.48
N GLU A 945 -8.33 43.31 -21.64
CA GLU A 945 -8.58 42.34 -20.59
C GLU A 945 -9.59 41.29 -21.11
N PRO A 946 -9.16 40.08 -21.52
CA PRO A 946 -10.04 39.13 -22.21
C PRO A 946 -11.22 38.66 -21.34
N THR A 947 -11.06 38.65 -20.01
CA THR A 947 -12.14 38.28 -19.06
C THR A 947 -13.32 39.24 -19.09
N MET A 948 -13.15 40.42 -19.71
CA MET A 948 -14.20 41.42 -19.88
C MET A 948 -14.98 41.26 -21.20
N LEU A 949 -14.73 40.21 -21.99
CA LEU A 949 -15.53 39.91 -23.18
C LEU A 949 -17.03 39.83 -22.82
N GLY A 950 -17.86 40.53 -23.60
CA GLY A 950 -19.27 40.78 -23.28
C GLY A 950 -19.56 42.13 -22.61
N LYS A 951 -18.54 42.86 -22.15
CA LYS A 951 -18.64 44.24 -21.64
C LYS A 951 -18.26 45.28 -22.71
N PRO A 952 -18.61 46.57 -22.53
CA PRO A 952 -18.16 47.64 -23.42
C PRO A 952 -16.64 47.68 -23.55
N PHE A 953 -16.14 47.86 -24.77
CA PHE A 953 -14.71 47.83 -25.10
C PHE A 953 -13.86 48.78 -24.23
N GLU A 954 -14.36 49.99 -23.96
CA GLU A 954 -13.65 50.96 -23.13
C GLU A 954 -13.33 50.41 -21.74
N SER A 955 -14.23 49.59 -21.17
CA SER A 955 -14.04 49.04 -19.82
C SER A 955 -12.87 48.05 -19.79
N ALA A 956 -12.76 47.20 -20.81
CA ALA A 956 -11.66 46.25 -20.93
C ALA A 956 -10.31 46.96 -21.13
N LEU A 957 -10.29 48.02 -21.96
CA LEU A 957 -9.10 48.86 -22.15
C LEU A 957 -8.65 49.54 -20.85
N VAL A 958 -9.59 50.15 -20.11
CA VAL A 958 -9.29 50.85 -18.85
C VAL A 958 -8.72 49.88 -17.83
N GLN A 959 -9.33 48.72 -17.67
CA GLN A 959 -8.90 47.71 -16.71
C GLN A 959 -7.52 47.17 -17.07
N ALA A 960 -7.31 46.76 -18.33
CA ALA A 960 -6.02 46.22 -18.77
C ALA A 960 -4.89 47.25 -18.65
N ALA A 961 -5.15 48.51 -19.01
CA ALA A 961 -4.18 49.59 -18.84
C ALA A 961 -3.86 49.87 -17.37
N ALA A 962 -4.86 49.85 -16.48
CA ALA A 962 -4.64 50.01 -15.05
C ALA A 962 -3.76 48.89 -14.49
N THR A 963 -4.07 47.63 -14.82
CA THR A 963 -3.28 46.45 -14.42
C THR A 963 -1.84 46.54 -14.95
N TYR A 964 -1.66 46.87 -16.23
CA TYR A 964 -0.33 47.06 -16.82
C TYR A 964 0.49 48.13 -16.09
N ASN A 965 -0.11 49.29 -15.81
CA ASN A 965 0.60 50.38 -15.14
C ASN A 965 0.98 50.04 -13.69
N GLN A 966 0.20 49.19 -13.01
CA GLN A 966 0.50 48.73 -11.63
C GLN A 966 1.62 47.68 -11.60
N SER A 967 1.72 46.83 -12.62
CA SER A 967 2.65 45.68 -12.66
C SER A 967 3.67 45.76 -13.79
N LYS A 968 4.01 46.97 -14.23
CA LYS A 968 4.83 47.20 -15.43
C LYS A 968 6.21 46.53 -15.40
N GLU A 969 6.82 46.42 -14.21
CA GLU A 969 8.14 45.80 -14.03
C GLU A 969 8.08 44.26 -13.97
N GLU A 970 6.88 43.68 -13.79
CA GLU A 970 6.68 42.24 -13.57
C GLU A 970 6.07 41.53 -14.80
N VAL A 971 5.44 42.28 -15.71
CA VAL A 971 4.77 41.73 -16.90
C VAL A 971 5.77 41.39 -18.01
N LYS A 972 5.67 40.15 -18.52
CA LYS A 972 6.41 39.72 -19.71
C LYS A 972 5.56 39.90 -20.96
N ILE A 973 6.12 40.56 -21.97
CA ILE A 973 5.46 40.77 -23.26
C ILE A 973 5.90 39.70 -24.26
N ILE A 974 4.95 38.91 -24.73
CA ILE A 974 5.16 37.82 -25.69
C ILE A 974 4.49 38.18 -27.00
N GLU A 975 5.27 38.65 -27.97
CA GLU A 975 4.74 38.98 -29.30
C GLU A 975 4.35 37.71 -30.07
N THR A 976 3.07 37.61 -30.43
CA THR A 976 2.44 36.38 -30.95
C THR A 976 3.13 35.88 -32.22
N ARG A 977 3.48 36.77 -33.15
CA ARG A 977 4.18 36.43 -34.41
C ARG A 977 5.64 35.99 -34.21
N LYS A 978 6.31 36.45 -33.15
CA LYS A 978 7.67 36.01 -32.82
C LYS A 978 7.64 34.65 -32.13
N ALA A 979 6.76 34.49 -31.14
CA ALA A 979 6.57 33.25 -30.40
C ALA A 979 6.12 32.08 -31.31
N SER A 980 5.22 32.35 -32.26
CA SER A 980 4.72 31.34 -33.20
C SER A 980 5.78 30.80 -34.18
N LYS A 981 6.98 31.39 -34.28
CA LYS A 981 8.10 30.80 -35.03
C LYS A 981 8.77 29.65 -34.29
N VAL A 982 8.59 29.58 -32.98
CA VAL A 982 9.11 28.52 -32.10
C VAL A 982 7.98 27.56 -31.76
N PHE A 983 6.84 28.10 -31.31
CA PHE A 983 5.63 27.35 -30.97
C PHE A 983 4.58 27.56 -32.07
N GLU A 984 4.78 26.89 -33.19
CA GLU A 984 3.89 27.00 -34.34
C GLU A 984 2.45 26.62 -34.00
N ALA A 985 1.51 27.41 -34.51
CA ALA A 985 0.09 27.12 -34.42
C ALA A 985 -0.24 25.72 -34.94
N VAL A 986 -1.06 24.98 -34.20
CA VAL A 986 -1.48 23.64 -34.61
C VAL A 986 -2.28 23.69 -35.91
N THR A 987 -2.18 22.61 -36.68
CA THR A 987 -3.02 22.41 -37.87
C THR A 987 -4.14 21.45 -37.50
N LEU A 988 -5.27 22.00 -37.06
CA LEU A 988 -6.44 21.22 -36.67
C LEU A 988 -7.09 20.55 -37.90
N PRO A 989 -7.70 19.37 -37.73
CA PRO A 989 -8.45 18.71 -38.81
C PRO A 989 -9.58 19.60 -39.34
N GLU A 990 -9.92 19.41 -40.63
CA GLU A 990 -11.11 19.99 -41.25
C GLU A 990 -12.38 19.62 -40.48
N THR A 991 -13.37 20.52 -40.49
CA THR A 991 -14.64 20.35 -39.77
C THR A 991 -15.80 20.94 -40.57
N ASP A 992 -16.94 20.26 -40.55
CA ASP A 992 -18.18 20.75 -41.17
C ASP A 992 -18.93 21.76 -40.30
N TRP A 993 -18.48 21.96 -39.05
CA TRP A 993 -19.10 22.91 -38.13
C TRP A 993 -18.76 24.36 -38.49
N ALA A 994 -19.79 25.21 -38.58
CA ALA A 994 -19.69 26.63 -38.87
C ALA A 994 -20.15 27.48 -37.68
N VAL A 995 -19.49 28.63 -37.47
CA VAL A 995 -19.85 29.58 -36.43
C VAL A 995 -21.17 30.28 -36.78
N GLN A 996 -22.02 30.49 -35.77
CA GLN A 996 -23.26 31.26 -35.94
C GLN A 996 -22.96 32.70 -36.36
N ARG A 997 -23.62 33.17 -37.43
CA ARG A 997 -23.50 34.56 -37.91
C ARG A 997 -23.99 35.56 -36.84
N PRO A 998 -23.22 36.62 -36.53
CA PRO A 998 -23.69 37.72 -35.68
C PRO A 998 -24.90 38.45 -36.30
N GLY A 999 -25.81 38.96 -35.47
CA GLY A 999 -26.92 39.78 -35.98
C GLY A 999 -26.44 41.17 -36.43
N ASP A 1000 -26.34 41.41 -37.74
CA ASP A 1000 -25.79 42.67 -38.28
C ASP A 1000 -26.34 43.96 -37.61
N PRO A 1001 -27.66 44.14 -37.37
CA PRO A 1001 -28.17 45.37 -36.73
C PRO A 1001 -27.74 45.54 -35.26
N ALA A 1002 -27.70 44.45 -34.50
CA ALA A 1002 -27.32 44.46 -33.09
C ALA A 1002 -25.80 44.67 -32.94
N LEU A 1003 -25.01 43.99 -33.76
CA LEU A 1003 -23.57 44.20 -33.86
C LEU A 1003 -23.23 45.66 -34.20
N LEU A 1004 -23.84 46.21 -35.25
CA LEU A 1004 -23.59 47.60 -35.67
C LEU A 1004 -24.02 48.62 -34.61
N ALA A 1005 -25.08 48.34 -33.86
CA ALA A 1005 -25.50 49.20 -32.74
C ALA A 1005 -24.49 49.18 -31.58
N ARG A 1006 -23.96 47.99 -31.22
CA ARG A 1006 -22.93 47.85 -30.18
C ARG A 1006 -21.62 48.52 -30.61
N TYR A 1007 -21.15 48.21 -31.82
CA TYR A 1007 -19.98 48.82 -32.43
C TYR A 1007 -20.07 50.35 -32.47
N GLY A 1008 -21.17 50.90 -32.99
CA GLY A 1008 -21.38 52.35 -33.01
C GLY A 1008 -21.46 52.98 -31.60
N GLY A 1009 -21.91 52.23 -30.60
CA GLY A 1009 -21.88 52.66 -29.19
C GLY A 1009 -20.45 52.81 -28.65
N ASP A 1010 -19.62 51.79 -28.85
CA ASP A 1010 -18.24 51.76 -28.37
C ASP A 1010 -17.32 52.71 -29.14
N VAL A 1011 -17.50 52.85 -30.46
CA VAL A 1011 -16.76 53.86 -31.24
C VAL A 1011 -17.11 55.28 -30.79
N LYS A 1012 -18.39 55.60 -30.56
CA LYS A 1012 -18.79 56.92 -30.01
C LYS A 1012 -18.24 57.16 -28.61
N ALA A 1013 -18.24 56.14 -27.76
CA ALA A 1013 -17.67 56.25 -26.41
C ALA A 1013 -16.18 56.59 -26.48
N LEU A 1014 -15.42 55.85 -27.28
CA LEU A 1014 -14.00 56.09 -27.43
C LEU A 1014 -13.70 57.40 -28.18
N GLY A 1015 -14.54 57.79 -29.14
CA GLY A 1015 -14.50 59.09 -29.81
C GLY A 1015 -14.62 60.26 -28.83
N ARG A 1016 -15.52 60.18 -27.85
CA ARG A 1016 -15.62 61.19 -26.77
C ARG A 1016 -14.35 61.25 -25.91
N VAL A 1017 -13.76 60.09 -25.59
CA VAL A 1017 -12.49 60.03 -24.84
C VAL A 1017 -11.36 60.68 -25.64
N ARG A 1018 -11.29 60.38 -26.95
CA ARG A 1018 -10.33 60.97 -27.87
C ARG A 1018 -10.47 62.48 -27.99
N PHE A 1019 -11.68 62.97 -28.21
CA PHE A 1019 -11.96 64.40 -28.29
C PHE A 1019 -11.52 65.14 -27.02
N LYS A 1020 -11.90 64.63 -25.85
CA LYS A 1020 -11.50 65.21 -24.55
C LYS A 1020 -9.98 65.22 -24.34
N TYR A 1021 -9.29 64.15 -24.75
CA TYR A 1021 -7.84 64.07 -24.61
C TYR A 1021 -7.12 65.05 -25.54
N LEU A 1022 -7.45 65.06 -26.84
CA LEU A 1022 -6.79 65.89 -27.84
C LEU A 1022 -7.04 67.38 -27.59
N THR A 1023 -8.27 67.78 -27.28
CA THR A 1023 -8.58 69.17 -26.91
C THR A 1023 -7.79 69.62 -25.68
N ALA A 1024 -7.79 68.84 -24.60
CA ALA A 1024 -7.04 69.17 -23.39
C ALA A 1024 -5.53 69.26 -23.65
N TYR A 1025 -4.98 68.41 -24.52
CA TYR A 1025 -3.57 68.46 -24.91
C TYR A 1025 -3.25 69.73 -25.68
N TYR A 1026 -3.93 69.98 -26.81
CA TYR A 1026 -3.66 71.12 -27.68
C TYR A 1026 -3.96 72.46 -27.00
N GLU A 1027 -5.05 72.59 -26.25
CA GLU A 1027 -5.32 73.79 -25.44
C GLU A 1027 -4.26 74.02 -24.36
N GLY A 1028 -3.70 72.94 -23.80
CA GLY A 1028 -2.58 72.99 -22.87
C GLY A 1028 -1.29 73.52 -23.50
N VAL A 1029 -1.04 73.18 -24.77
CA VAL A 1029 0.08 73.73 -25.56
C VAL A 1029 -0.17 75.22 -25.85
N LEU A 1030 -1.36 75.61 -26.30
CA LEU A 1030 -1.71 77.01 -26.61
C LEU A 1030 -1.65 77.94 -25.40
N LYS A 1031 -1.85 77.44 -24.17
CA LYS A 1031 -1.61 78.25 -22.96
C LYS A 1031 -0.16 78.68 -22.80
N LYS A 1032 0.79 77.92 -23.35
CA LYS A 1032 2.23 78.21 -23.29
C LYS A 1032 2.71 78.94 -24.54
N THR A 1033 2.18 78.56 -25.71
CA THR A 1033 2.53 79.10 -27.02
C THR A 1033 1.24 79.47 -27.77
N PRO A 1034 0.63 80.63 -27.49
CA PRO A 1034 -0.69 80.99 -28.02
C PRO A 1034 -0.79 81.06 -29.54
N ASP A 1035 0.33 81.34 -30.21
CA ASP A 1035 0.41 81.56 -31.66
C ASP A 1035 0.97 80.35 -32.43
N ASP A 1036 1.04 79.16 -31.80
CA ASP A 1036 1.52 77.95 -32.47
C ASP A 1036 0.55 77.48 -33.57
N THR A 1037 0.89 77.78 -34.82
CA THR A 1037 0.03 77.56 -35.99
C THR A 1037 -0.29 76.09 -36.22
N SER A 1038 0.67 75.19 -35.98
CA SER A 1038 0.48 73.74 -36.09
C SER A 1038 -0.56 73.20 -35.09
N THR A 1039 -0.49 73.66 -33.83
CA THR A 1039 -1.48 73.29 -32.80
C THR A 1039 -2.85 73.89 -33.10
N LEU A 1040 -2.94 75.14 -33.55
CA LEU A 1040 -4.21 75.77 -33.93
C LEU A 1040 -4.88 75.03 -35.09
N ASN A 1041 -4.12 74.63 -36.12
CA ASN A 1041 -4.59 73.81 -37.24
C ASN A 1041 -5.09 72.43 -36.76
N SER A 1042 -4.32 71.76 -35.90
CA SER A 1042 -4.70 70.45 -35.36
C SER A 1042 -5.95 70.52 -34.48
N LEU A 1043 -6.07 71.54 -33.63
CA LEU A 1043 -7.23 71.76 -32.77
C LEU A 1043 -8.49 72.07 -33.59
N ALA A 1044 -8.33 72.80 -34.70
CA ALA A 1044 -9.44 73.08 -35.61
C ALA A 1044 -10.03 71.81 -36.23
N ILE A 1045 -9.16 70.89 -36.65
CA ILE A 1045 -9.56 69.58 -37.19
C ILE A 1045 -10.29 68.77 -36.12
N VAL A 1046 -9.77 68.71 -34.88
CA VAL A 1046 -10.39 67.98 -33.77
C VAL A 1046 -11.80 68.49 -33.43
N TYR A 1047 -12.01 69.81 -33.41
CA TYR A 1047 -13.34 70.39 -33.18
C TYR A 1047 -14.30 70.13 -34.35
N ALA A 1048 -13.81 70.21 -35.59
CA ALA A 1048 -14.61 69.92 -36.78
C ALA A 1048 -15.07 68.47 -36.85
N GLN A 1049 -14.16 67.52 -36.59
CA GLN A 1049 -14.45 66.08 -36.57
C GLN A 1049 -15.42 65.68 -35.46
N ASN A 1050 -15.55 66.48 -34.41
CA ASN A 1050 -16.45 66.22 -33.28
C ASN A 1050 -17.71 67.11 -33.31
N GLY A 1051 -18.07 67.63 -34.47
CA GLY A 1051 -19.35 68.32 -34.70
C GLY A 1051 -19.40 69.81 -34.32
N ASP A 1052 -18.26 70.46 -34.09
CA ASP A 1052 -18.16 71.92 -33.84
C ASP A 1052 -17.26 72.61 -34.89
N PRO A 1053 -17.68 72.68 -36.16
CA PRO A 1053 -16.91 73.35 -37.22
C PRO A 1053 -16.81 74.86 -37.00
N GLY A 1054 -17.68 75.45 -36.17
CA GLY A 1054 -17.65 76.87 -35.81
C GLY A 1054 -16.37 77.22 -35.05
N LYS A 1055 -16.08 76.49 -33.98
CA LYS A 1055 -14.79 76.63 -33.27
C LYS A 1055 -13.60 76.29 -34.16
N GLY A 1056 -13.73 75.27 -35.02
CA GLY A 1056 -12.70 74.95 -36.00
C GLY A 1056 -12.33 76.15 -36.87
N LYS A 1057 -13.33 76.84 -37.41
CA LYS A 1057 -13.17 78.05 -38.21
C LYS A 1057 -12.53 79.20 -37.41
N GLU A 1058 -12.87 79.37 -36.14
CA GLU A 1058 -12.25 80.40 -35.28
C GLU A 1058 -10.74 80.19 -35.10
N TYR A 1059 -10.30 78.95 -34.90
CA TYR A 1059 -8.87 78.65 -34.77
C TYR A 1059 -8.11 78.81 -36.08
N LEU A 1060 -8.70 78.37 -37.21
CA LEU A 1060 -8.12 78.58 -38.54
C LEU A 1060 -8.09 80.06 -38.94
N ALA A 1061 -9.00 80.89 -38.42
CA ALA A 1061 -8.95 82.33 -38.65
C ALA A 1061 -7.78 82.99 -37.90
N LYS A 1062 -7.36 82.46 -36.74
CA LYS A 1062 -6.18 82.94 -35.99
C LYS A 1062 -4.88 82.61 -36.73
N VAL A 1063 -4.72 81.33 -37.10
CA VAL A 1063 -4.24 80.89 -38.43
C VAL A 1063 -3.82 81.99 -39.42
N LEU A 1064 -4.80 82.28 -40.26
CA LEU A 1064 -4.70 83.16 -41.42
C LEU A 1064 -4.56 84.65 -41.06
N ALA A 1065 -4.85 85.05 -39.82
CA ALA A 1065 -4.57 86.41 -39.35
C ALA A 1065 -3.07 86.63 -39.13
N ALA A 1066 -2.33 85.60 -38.70
CA ALA A 1066 -0.88 85.63 -38.52
C ALA A 1066 -0.13 85.41 -39.85
N ASP A 1067 -0.57 84.43 -40.65
CA ASP A 1067 -0.05 84.16 -41.99
C ASP A 1067 -1.21 83.90 -42.97
N PRO A 1068 -1.63 84.92 -43.76
CA PRO A 1068 -2.71 84.78 -44.74
C PRO A 1068 -2.45 83.76 -45.85
N SER A 1069 -1.19 83.34 -46.02
CA SER A 1069 -0.76 82.37 -47.02
C SER A 1069 -0.50 80.98 -46.45
N ASP A 1070 -0.81 80.70 -45.17
CA ASP A 1070 -0.60 79.37 -44.59
C ASP A 1070 -1.39 78.29 -45.38
N PRO A 1071 -0.70 77.37 -46.10
CA PRO A 1071 -1.35 76.45 -47.02
C PRO A 1071 -2.22 75.43 -46.28
N THR A 1072 -1.83 75.03 -45.07
CA THR A 1072 -2.57 74.06 -44.24
C THR A 1072 -3.87 74.64 -43.72
N ALA A 1073 -3.84 75.88 -43.23
CA ALA A 1073 -5.02 76.58 -42.73
C ALA A 1073 -6.00 76.92 -43.85
N LEU A 1074 -5.50 77.31 -45.03
CA LEU A 1074 -6.32 77.51 -46.23
C LEU A 1074 -6.95 76.19 -46.69
N ASN A 1075 -6.18 75.10 -46.77
CA ASN A 1075 -6.71 73.78 -47.14
C ASN A 1075 -7.78 73.31 -46.15
N ASN A 1076 -7.55 73.47 -44.84
CA ASN A 1076 -8.52 73.11 -43.81
C ASN A 1076 -9.78 73.99 -43.83
N MET A 1077 -9.66 75.30 -44.12
CA MET A 1077 -10.83 76.15 -44.37
C MET A 1077 -11.63 75.67 -45.57
N GLY A 1078 -10.94 75.22 -46.62
CA GLY A 1078 -11.53 74.56 -47.78
C GLY A 1078 -12.29 73.29 -47.39
N ASN A 1079 -11.68 72.43 -46.55
CA ASN A 1079 -12.31 71.20 -46.05
C ASN A 1079 -13.60 71.49 -45.27
N LEU A 1080 -13.58 72.50 -44.38
CA LEU A 1080 -14.78 72.92 -43.64
C LEU A 1080 -15.87 73.45 -44.57
N ALA A 1081 -15.52 74.30 -45.54
CA ALA A 1081 -16.46 74.83 -46.52
C ALA A 1081 -17.05 73.71 -47.39
N TYR A 1082 -16.22 72.76 -47.80
CA TYR A 1082 -16.62 71.59 -48.59
C TYR A 1082 -17.60 70.70 -47.80
N SER A 1083 -17.30 70.40 -46.54
CA SER A 1083 -18.21 69.63 -45.67
C SER A 1083 -19.54 70.34 -45.39
N ALA A 1084 -19.54 71.68 -45.40
CA ALA A 1084 -20.74 72.49 -45.25
C ALA A 1084 -21.55 72.62 -46.57
N GLY A 1085 -21.09 71.98 -47.66
CA GLY A 1085 -21.71 72.04 -48.99
C GLY A 1085 -21.46 73.34 -49.76
N ASN A 1086 -20.59 74.23 -49.26
CA ASN A 1086 -20.20 75.46 -49.95
C ASN A 1086 -18.97 75.20 -50.82
N TYR A 1087 -19.19 74.56 -51.96
CA TYR A 1087 -18.11 74.14 -52.87
C TYR A 1087 -17.39 75.30 -53.55
N GLU A 1088 -18.05 76.45 -53.74
CA GLU A 1088 -17.45 77.66 -54.31
C GLU A 1088 -16.41 78.25 -53.36
N ALA A 1089 -16.77 78.42 -52.08
CA ALA A 1089 -15.82 78.85 -51.06
C ALA A 1089 -14.71 77.82 -50.85
N ALA A 1090 -15.04 76.52 -50.89
CA ALA A 1090 -14.04 75.47 -50.80
C ALA A 1090 -13.02 75.54 -51.93
N ALA A 1091 -13.49 75.68 -53.18
CA ALA A 1091 -12.63 75.82 -54.36
C ALA A 1091 -11.71 77.05 -54.27
N ASP A 1092 -12.23 78.19 -53.80
CA ASP A 1092 -11.42 79.40 -53.59
C ASP A 1092 -10.32 79.18 -52.54
N TYR A 1093 -10.66 78.57 -51.40
CA TYR A 1093 -9.68 78.23 -50.37
C TYR A 1093 -8.63 77.21 -50.85
N TYR A 1094 -9.03 76.15 -51.56
CA TYR A 1094 -8.09 75.18 -52.13
C TYR A 1094 -7.21 75.80 -53.22
N ASN A 1095 -7.76 76.71 -54.03
CA ASN A 1095 -6.96 77.45 -55.01
C ASN A 1095 -5.88 78.28 -54.30
N LYS A 1096 -6.24 79.05 -53.27
CA LYS A 1096 -5.29 79.80 -52.45
C LYS A 1096 -4.25 78.88 -51.79
N ALA A 1097 -4.69 77.75 -51.24
CA ALA A 1097 -3.81 76.75 -50.64
C ALA A 1097 -2.81 76.16 -51.65
N SER A 1098 -3.28 75.81 -52.85
CA SER A 1098 -2.43 75.24 -53.92
C SER A 1098 -1.47 76.26 -54.54
N LEU A 1099 -1.76 77.56 -54.42
CA LEU A 1099 -0.83 78.62 -54.80
C LEU A 1099 0.25 78.83 -53.72
N ALA A 1100 -0.11 78.66 -52.45
CA ALA A 1100 0.80 78.75 -51.33
C ALA A 1100 1.73 77.53 -51.22
N ASP A 1101 1.21 76.33 -51.47
CA ASP A 1101 2.00 75.10 -51.60
C ASP A 1101 1.60 74.30 -52.86
N PRO A 1102 2.28 74.54 -53.99
CA PRO A 1102 1.96 73.88 -55.25
C PRO A 1102 2.48 72.44 -55.32
N TYR A 1103 3.21 71.95 -54.31
CA TYR A 1103 3.80 70.61 -54.31
C TYR A 1103 3.01 69.60 -53.46
N ASP A 1104 2.01 70.05 -52.70
CA ASP A 1104 1.15 69.19 -51.90
C ASP A 1104 0.05 68.53 -52.76
N SER A 1105 0.19 67.23 -52.98
CA SER A 1105 -0.74 66.41 -53.76
C SER A 1105 -2.17 66.41 -53.20
N ASP A 1106 -2.34 66.45 -51.87
CA ASP A 1106 -3.66 66.36 -51.23
C ASP A 1106 -4.47 67.64 -51.43
N ILE A 1107 -3.80 68.80 -51.45
CA ILE A 1107 -4.45 70.08 -51.76
C ILE A 1107 -4.99 70.08 -53.20
N TRP A 1108 -4.21 69.55 -54.15
CA TRP A 1108 -4.66 69.40 -55.55
C TRP A 1108 -5.83 68.41 -55.68
N LEU A 1109 -5.80 67.32 -54.92
CA LEU A 1109 -6.90 66.34 -54.90
C LEU A 1109 -8.18 66.94 -54.29
N ASN A 1110 -8.07 67.73 -53.23
CA ASN A 1110 -9.19 68.45 -52.64
C ASN A 1110 -9.75 69.52 -53.58
N ARG A 1111 -8.88 70.23 -54.29
CA ARG A 1111 -9.25 71.17 -55.35
C ARG A 1111 -9.99 70.48 -56.50
N ALA A 1112 -9.53 69.29 -56.91
CA ALA A 1112 -10.21 68.46 -57.90
C ALA A 1112 -11.61 68.07 -57.42
N ARG A 1113 -11.76 67.65 -56.16
CA ARG A 1113 -13.06 67.30 -55.55
C ARG A 1113 -14.04 68.48 -55.58
N ALA A 1114 -13.59 69.67 -55.20
CA ALA A 1114 -14.43 70.87 -55.26
C ALA A 1114 -14.84 71.21 -56.69
N SER A 1115 -13.91 71.15 -57.64
CA SER A 1115 -14.17 71.43 -59.07
C SER A 1115 -15.17 70.43 -59.67
N TYR A 1116 -15.04 69.15 -59.31
CA TYR A 1116 -15.99 68.11 -59.70
C TYR A 1116 -17.39 68.38 -59.13
N LYS A 1117 -17.51 68.75 -57.85
CA LYS A 1117 -18.81 69.13 -57.25
C LYS A 1117 -19.43 70.37 -57.87
N LEU A 1118 -18.62 71.31 -58.36
CA LEU A 1118 -19.05 72.47 -59.15
C LEU A 1118 -19.35 72.14 -60.62
N LYS A 1119 -19.26 70.86 -61.01
CA LYS A 1119 -19.48 70.35 -62.37
C LYS A 1119 -18.48 70.87 -63.40
N ASN A 1120 -17.30 71.32 -62.97
CA ASN A 1120 -16.19 71.67 -63.85
C ASN A 1120 -15.24 70.47 -64.00
N THR A 1121 -15.67 69.48 -64.80
CA THR A 1121 -14.98 68.19 -64.93
C THR A 1121 -13.60 68.31 -65.60
N ALA A 1122 -13.43 69.25 -66.53
CA ALA A 1122 -12.15 69.48 -67.20
C ALA A 1122 -11.06 69.97 -66.22
N GLU A 1123 -11.40 70.91 -65.34
CA GLU A 1123 -10.48 71.36 -64.28
C GLU A 1123 -10.25 70.27 -63.23
N ALA A 1124 -11.28 69.49 -62.88
CA ALA A 1124 -11.12 68.38 -61.93
C ALA A 1124 -10.12 67.34 -62.45
N GLU A 1125 -10.17 67.01 -63.74
CA GLU A 1125 -9.23 66.10 -64.39
C GLU A 1125 -7.80 66.67 -64.42
N GLU A 1126 -7.65 67.95 -64.75
CA GLU A 1126 -6.35 68.63 -64.69
C GLU A 1126 -5.73 68.56 -63.28
N PHE A 1127 -6.52 68.84 -62.24
CA PHE A 1127 -6.04 68.83 -60.86
C PHE A 1127 -5.74 67.42 -60.33
N VAL A 1128 -6.50 66.39 -60.71
CA VAL A 1128 -6.13 64.99 -60.40
C VAL A 1128 -4.82 64.62 -61.07
N ASN A 1129 -4.65 64.92 -62.36
CA ASN A 1129 -3.39 64.64 -63.06
C ASN A 1129 -2.21 65.35 -62.39
N LYS A 1130 -2.44 66.58 -61.91
CA LYS A 1130 -1.46 67.31 -61.11
C LYS A 1130 -1.14 66.60 -59.79
N ALA A 1131 -2.14 66.18 -59.03
CA ALA A 1131 -1.95 65.42 -57.79
C ALA A 1131 -1.16 64.11 -58.04
N VAL A 1132 -1.55 63.32 -59.03
CA VAL A 1132 -0.86 62.06 -59.41
C VAL A 1132 0.59 62.29 -59.82
N SER A 1133 0.88 63.42 -60.47
CA SER A 1133 2.26 63.79 -60.84
C SER A 1133 3.15 64.10 -59.64
N LEU A 1134 2.55 64.55 -58.53
CA LEU A 1134 3.25 64.89 -57.29
C LEU A 1134 3.37 63.68 -56.37
N ASP A 1135 2.30 62.90 -56.24
CA ASP A 1135 2.29 61.62 -55.54
C ASP A 1135 1.45 60.59 -56.30
N ARG A 1136 2.11 59.52 -56.73
CA ARG A 1136 1.50 58.39 -57.44
C ARG A 1136 0.40 57.71 -56.62
N SER A 1137 0.42 57.83 -55.28
CA SER A 1137 -0.62 57.28 -54.41
C SER A 1137 -2.02 57.88 -54.69
N ALA A 1138 -2.07 59.08 -55.27
CA ALA A 1138 -3.32 59.76 -55.63
C ALA A 1138 -4.03 59.14 -56.84
N GLU A 1139 -3.39 58.22 -57.59
CA GLU A 1139 -3.90 57.65 -58.84
C GLU A 1139 -5.25 56.95 -58.65
N GLU A 1140 -5.37 56.09 -57.64
CA GLU A 1140 -6.62 55.36 -57.39
C GLU A 1140 -7.77 56.29 -56.97
N THR A 1141 -7.48 57.24 -56.08
CA THR A 1141 -8.49 58.16 -55.54
C THR A 1141 -8.93 59.18 -56.59
N GLY A 1142 -7.98 59.67 -57.40
CA GLY A 1142 -8.24 60.55 -58.51
C GLY A 1142 -9.03 59.88 -59.63
N TYR A 1143 -8.70 58.63 -59.96
CA TYR A 1143 -9.44 57.85 -60.96
C TYR A 1143 -10.90 57.65 -60.53
N LYS A 1144 -11.13 57.22 -59.28
CA LYS A 1144 -12.48 57.06 -58.70
C LYS A 1144 -13.28 58.36 -58.66
N LEU A 1145 -12.61 59.50 -58.51
CA LEU A 1145 -13.29 60.80 -58.46
C LEU A 1145 -13.86 61.20 -59.84
N ILE A 1146 -13.11 60.92 -60.91
CA ILE A 1146 -13.44 61.37 -62.28
C ILE A 1146 -14.33 60.37 -63.03
N HIS A 1147 -14.16 59.06 -62.76
CA HIS A 1147 -14.84 57.98 -63.47
C HIS A 1147 -16.02 57.39 -62.67
N GLN A 1148 -16.65 58.22 -61.84
CA GLN A 1148 -17.86 57.85 -61.10
C GLN A 1148 -19.07 57.83 -62.05
N ASP A 1149 -19.21 56.72 -62.78
CA ASP A 1149 -20.51 56.17 -63.22
C ASP A 1149 -20.83 54.89 -62.41
#